data_AF-A0A2E6MIG9-F1
#
_entry.id   AF-A0A2E6MIG9-F1
#
_cell.length_a   1.000
_cell.length_b   1.000
_cell.length_c   1.000
_cell.angle_alpha   90.00
_cell.angle_beta   90.00
_cell.angle_gamma   90.00
#
_symmetry.space_group_name_H-M   'P 1'
#
loop_
_entity.id
_entity.type
_entity.pdbx_description
1 polymer ?
#
loop_
_entity_poly.entity_id
_entity_poly.type
_entity_poly.pdbx_seq_one_letter_code
_entity_poly.pdbx_strand_id
1 'polypeptide(L)'
;MKKIAIFIFLLFIFSCSDNSEESINNNLIEDNTSIQLENDKAEEKINQKDPKDYNKNTPSPSDHNNQTSETKEIYDKSSVISVDFGPESGNYIRANYRVKEQLARLPSPIEAIGYTDSITGGIYIDAQGVPNKNSIINIDLSTLKSDESRRDNYLRGSSLETDKFPKAVFEIREIAGFDLSSLITLQKNDFQMQLIGDLTIHGVTKRKTWNIDATYELGKLKGKASLSFPFSDFDMDIPKLFFIISVEDKITLELDFDVLLSLDTTIDLTSKSIPQFISEQIDANKPNSLYTNAWLCADDKTVLVDDLSTQIEETWKCYVDIELSDDSVVVTSTGIPNHDFQSGLGCCAEEVNYQWIIPTNPQINETITMAPDRGAVAITVTGVPIFGPEEGPGGDAVALHFDYFEEDRQPIEIGVCGGHSAGAYFHYHFDANCMHWHPEGTGLDWEDWDYRTSLDTSEHSPIIGFAFDGFPIYGPYGWDSYKNVIEITSSYRLKKDSNGYGGIDDWEYIEGLGDTDECNGISSPTPEVPDGIYHYVSSIRNGEGEIGFPYFLLCYHGIPEQSNFDQGGTQQGPPLRNQMQGNPNRRSQSPDFTEAASKLGISQKELLSALGGPPPDLEKAAEVLGVSIDELREIIPLPPRR
;
A
#
# COMPACT_ATOMS: atom_id res chain seq x y z
N MET A 1 21.79 -1.60 -61.62
CA MET A 1 21.11 -0.54 -62.39
C MET A 1 20.77 0.61 -61.43
N LYS A 2 21.03 1.89 -61.79
CA LYS A 2 20.69 3.17 -61.08
C LYS A 2 21.00 3.25 -59.55
N LYS A 3 22.04 3.96 -59.06
CA LYS A 3 22.24 5.44 -58.87
C LYS A 3 21.16 6.07 -57.95
N ILE A 4 21.45 6.62 -56.75
CA ILE A 4 22.33 7.75 -56.28
C ILE A 4 21.73 9.16 -56.50
N ALA A 5 21.43 9.87 -55.39
CA ALA A 5 21.33 11.35 -55.11
C ALA A 5 20.35 11.52 -53.90
N ILE A 6 20.53 12.29 -52.80
CA ILE A 6 21.20 13.56 -52.42
C ILE A 6 20.55 14.84 -53.00
N PHE A 7 19.87 15.61 -52.13
CA PHE A 7 19.72 17.09 -51.99
C PHE A 7 18.64 17.31 -50.88
N ILE A 8 18.72 18.12 -49.81
CA ILE A 8 19.35 19.40 -49.41
C ILE A 8 18.47 20.66 -49.68
N PHE A 9 18.25 21.44 -48.59
CA PHE A 9 17.83 22.87 -48.45
C PHE A 9 16.34 23.31 -48.30
N LEU A 10 15.93 23.57 -47.05
CA LEU A 10 15.66 24.88 -46.38
C LEU A 10 14.89 26.06 -47.06
N LEU A 11 14.19 26.80 -46.17
CA LEU A 11 13.78 28.24 -46.14
C LEU A 11 12.37 28.70 -46.60
N PHE A 12 11.57 29.10 -45.58
CA PHE A 12 10.67 30.27 -45.44
C PHE A 12 9.90 30.87 -46.64
N ILE A 13 8.60 31.10 -46.41
CA ILE A 13 7.87 32.31 -46.86
C ILE A 13 7.00 32.85 -45.71
N PHE A 14 7.08 34.15 -45.46
CA PHE A 14 6.25 34.94 -44.53
C PHE A 14 4.92 35.36 -45.21
N SER A 15 3.83 35.51 -44.43
CA SER A 15 2.85 36.58 -44.70
C SER A 15 2.07 36.95 -43.44
N CYS A 16 1.99 38.25 -43.16
CA CYS A 16 1.21 38.85 -42.05
C CYS A 16 -0.15 39.40 -42.55
N SER A 17 -0.93 39.97 -41.62
CA SER A 17 -2.13 40.84 -41.75
C SER A 17 -3.38 40.20 -41.10
N ASP A 18 -4.14 40.87 -40.22
CA ASP A 18 -3.92 42.16 -39.53
C ASP A 18 -4.71 42.24 -38.20
N ASN A 19 -4.43 43.28 -37.41
CA ASN A 19 -5.00 43.51 -36.08
C ASN A 19 -6.47 44.00 -36.08
N SER A 20 -7.14 43.78 -34.94
CA SER A 20 -8.07 44.78 -34.37
C SER A 20 -8.06 44.71 -32.84
N GLU A 21 -7.35 45.64 -32.21
CA GLU A 21 -7.59 46.01 -30.81
C GLU A 21 -8.83 46.90 -30.72
N GLU A 22 -9.53 46.87 -29.59
CA GLU A 22 -10.16 48.09 -29.08
C GLU A 22 -9.98 48.17 -27.56
N SER A 23 -9.53 49.32 -27.07
CA SER A 23 -9.18 49.56 -25.67
C SER A 23 -9.77 50.87 -25.17
N ILE A 24 -10.24 50.88 -23.92
CA ILE A 24 -10.60 52.10 -23.17
C ILE A 24 -10.10 51.84 -21.73
N ASN A 25 -8.92 52.35 -21.32
CA ASN A 25 -8.65 53.71 -20.80
C ASN A 25 -9.51 54.14 -19.59
N ASN A 26 -9.01 54.81 -18.55
CA ASN A 26 -7.66 54.98 -17.99
C ASN A 26 -7.78 55.73 -16.64
N ASN A 27 -6.63 55.96 -15.97
CA ASN A 27 -6.34 56.87 -14.83
C ASN A 27 -6.03 56.11 -13.51
N LEU A 28 -4.77 56.00 -13.07
CA LEU A 28 -3.81 57.03 -12.60
C LEU A 28 -4.19 57.69 -11.27
N ILE A 29 -3.33 57.47 -10.26
CA ILE A 29 -2.57 58.51 -9.51
C ILE A 29 -1.51 57.79 -8.66
N GLU A 30 -0.24 58.20 -8.80
CA GLU A 30 0.82 57.95 -7.81
C GLU A 30 0.79 59.07 -6.76
N ASP A 31 1.08 58.79 -5.49
CA ASP A 31 2.21 59.48 -4.83
C ASP A 31 2.68 58.75 -3.55
N ASN A 32 3.90 59.07 -3.14
CA ASN A 32 4.59 58.55 -1.95
C ASN A 32 4.12 59.24 -0.66
N THR A 33 4.22 58.56 0.49
CA THR A 33 4.92 59.15 1.64
C THR A 33 5.30 58.14 2.73
N SER A 34 6.58 58.18 3.11
CA SER A 34 7.13 57.61 4.34
C SER A 34 6.80 58.46 5.56
N ILE A 35 6.63 57.85 6.76
CA ILE A 35 6.83 58.51 8.07
C ILE A 35 7.38 57.48 9.07
N GLN A 36 8.45 57.86 9.79
CA GLN A 36 8.97 57.17 10.98
C GLN A 36 8.26 57.71 12.24
N LEU A 37 8.27 56.97 13.34
CA LEU A 37 8.24 57.55 14.69
C LEU A 37 9.15 56.75 15.65
N GLU A 38 9.83 57.47 16.55
CA GLU A 38 10.91 56.99 17.41
C GLU A 38 10.51 56.81 18.90
N ASN A 39 11.24 55.91 19.57
CA ASN A 39 11.84 55.98 20.92
C ASN A 39 11.12 56.57 22.16
N ASP A 40 11.18 55.81 23.26
CA ASP A 40 11.82 56.20 24.55
C ASP A 40 12.06 54.91 25.39
N LYS A 41 13.28 54.47 25.75
CA LYS A 41 14.29 54.95 26.75
C LYS A 41 14.05 54.57 28.22
N ALA A 42 14.99 53.79 28.80
CA ALA A 42 15.69 54.07 30.07
C ALA A 42 16.87 53.09 30.35
N GLU A 43 17.95 53.57 30.97
CA GLU A 43 19.17 52.82 31.41
C GLU A 43 19.03 52.37 32.91
N GLU A 44 19.87 51.54 33.57
CA GLU A 44 21.31 51.67 33.96
C GLU A 44 21.83 50.32 34.57
N LYS A 45 23.07 49.83 34.32
CA LYS A 45 24.37 49.97 35.10
C LYS A 45 24.34 49.43 36.57
N ILE A 46 25.36 48.82 37.22
CA ILE A 46 26.81 48.57 36.94
C ILE A 46 27.46 47.56 37.95
N ASN A 47 28.64 46.97 37.61
CA ASN A 47 29.74 46.35 38.43
C ASN A 47 29.59 45.08 39.34
N GLN A 48 30.15 43.96 38.86
CA GLN A 48 31.47 43.37 39.24
C GLN A 48 31.97 43.32 40.71
N LYS A 49 32.27 42.10 41.23
CA LYS A 49 33.44 41.79 42.11
C LYS A 49 33.67 40.27 42.42
N ASP A 50 34.89 39.80 42.13
CA ASP A 50 35.56 38.56 42.60
C ASP A 50 36.42 38.86 43.88
N PRO A 51 37.34 37.99 44.44
CA PRO A 51 37.68 36.54 44.21
C PRO A 51 37.91 35.69 45.52
N LYS A 52 38.50 34.47 45.36
CA LYS A 52 39.42 33.69 46.27
C LYS A 52 38.81 32.54 47.11
N ASP A 53 39.51 31.43 47.46
CA ASP A 53 40.79 30.79 47.03
C ASP A 53 40.85 29.32 47.54
N TYR A 54 41.59 28.43 46.86
CA TYR A 54 42.45 27.28 47.28
C TYR A 54 42.26 26.56 48.68
N ASN A 55 42.58 25.26 48.91
CA ASN A 55 43.52 24.34 48.24
C ASN A 55 43.27 22.81 48.54
N LYS A 56 44.06 21.96 47.88
CA LYS A 56 44.11 20.46 47.82
C LYS A 56 44.51 19.72 49.12
N ASN A 57 44.26 18.39 49.14
CA ASN A 57 45.31 17.36 49.30
C ASN A 57 44.86 15.92 48.91
N THR A 58 45.80 15.09 48.43
CA THR A 58 45.69 13.65 48.06
C THR A 58 47.03 12.97 48.42
N PRO A 59 47.13 11.63 48.62
CA PRO A 59 47.56 10.75 47.50
C PRO A 59 47.15 9.24 47.52
N SER A 60 47.41 8.60 46.37
CA SER A 60 47.30 7.19 45.91
C SER A 60 48.24 6.17 46.62
N PRO A 61 48.49 4.88 46.19
CA PRO A 61 48.21 4.15 44.91
C PRO A 61 47.58 2.73 45.10
N SER A 62 47.39 1.81 44.13
CA SER A 62 47.88 1.58 42.74
C SER A 62 46.92 0.58 42.02
N ASP A 63 46.91 0.27 40.71
CA ASP A 63 47.42 0.87 39.44
C ASP A 63 46.77 0.10 38.23
N HIS A 64 46.99 0.58 36.98
CA HIS A 64 46.63 -0.01 35.66
C HIS A 64 45.13 -0.06 35.24
N ASN A 65 44.71 0.31 34.02
CA ASN A 65 45.45 0.77 32.82
C ASN A 65 44.64 1.77 31.95
N ASN A 66 45.37 2.71 31.35
CA ASN A 66 45.11 3.54 30.15
C ASN A 66 43.76 4.23 29.91
N GLN A 67 43.83 5.56 30.03
CA GLN A 67 43.06 6.54 29.24
C GLN A 67 43.25 6.31 27.72
N THR A 68 42.27 6.70 26.90
CA THR A 68 42.43 7.90 26.04
C THR A 68 41.11 8.38 25.43
N SER A 69 40.87 9.69 25.56
CA SER A 69 40.08 10.55 24.67
C SER A 69 38.68 10.10 24.24
N GLU A 70 37.69 10.44 25.07
CA GLU A 70 36.35 10.78 24.60
C GLU A 70 36.45 11.98 23.65
N THR A 71 36.56 11.72 22.35
CA THR A 71 36.42 12.74 21.30
C THR A 71 35.99 12.07 20.00
N LYS A 72 34.74 11.58 19.97
CA LYS A 72 34.05 11.24 18.72
C LYS A 72 32.75 12.03 18.62
N GLU A 73 32.83 13.04 17.75
CA GLU A 73 31.76 13.59 16.93
C GLU A 73 30.45 13.97 17.63
N ILE A 74 30.38 15.27 17.91
CA ILE A 74 29.14 16.03 18.04
C ILE A 74 28.32 15.80 16.75
N TYR A 75 27.23 15.06 16.84
CA TYR A 75 26.20 15.04 15.79
C TYR A 75 25.66 16.47 15.62
N ASP A 76 25.81 17.01 14.40
CA ASP A 76 25.40 18.37 14.06
C ASP A 76 23.87 18.38 13.92
N LYS A 77 23.16 18.89 14.93
CA LYS A 77 21.68 18.90 15.09
C LYS A 77 20.96 19.84 14.10
N SER A 78 21.31 19.77 12.83
CA SER A 78 20.89 20.72 11.79
C SER A 78 20.42 20.04 10.49
N SER A 79 20.61 18.73 10.36
CA SER A 79 20.32 17.99 9.11
C SER A 79 19.00 17.24 9.23
N VAL A 80 18.03 17.53 8.36
CA VAL A 80 16.75 16.82 8.29
C VAL A 80 16.86 15.50 7.55
N ILE A 81 17.76 15.38 6.56
CA ILE A 81 18.05 14.13 5.86
C ILE A 81 19.50 13.73 6.11
N SER A 82 19.73 12.45 6.41
CA SER A 82 21.05 11.83 6.38
C SER A 82 21.06 10.55 5.54
N VAL A 83 22.17 10.34 4.83
CA VAL A 83 22.52 9.09 4.15
C VAL A 83 23.96 8.77 4.54
N ASP A 84 24.16 7.75 5.36
CA ASP A 84 25.49 7.29 5.75
C ASP A 84 26.02 6.23 4.78
N PHE A 85 27.32 6.26 4.53
CA PHE A 85 28.04 5.27 3.71
C PHE A 85 29.10 4.57 4.55
N GLY A 86 29.13 3.24 4.43
CA GLY A 86 30.15 2.38 5.03
C GLY A 86 29.62 1.00 5.40
N PRO A 87 30.49 0.09 5.87
CA PRO A 87 30.14 -1.32 6.11
C PRO A 87 28.99 -1.53 7.11
N GLU A 88 28.77 -0.58 8.01
CA GLU A 88 27.76 -0.63 9.08
C GLU A 88 26.47 0.15 8.74
N SER A 89 26.43 0.85 7.59
CA SER A 89 25.30 1.73 7.21
C SER A 89 24.06 0.99 6.69
N GLY A 90 24.21 -0.27 6.25
CA GLY A 90 23.15 -1.01 5.54
C GLY A 90 22.89 -0.54 4.10
N ASN A 91 23.47 0.60 3.68
CA ASN A 91 23.29 1.19 2.36
C ASN A 91 24.20 0.56 1.30
N TYR A 92 23.68 0.38 0.07
CA TYR A 92 24.47 -0.07 -1.06
C TYR A 92 24.95 1.11 -1.91
N ILE A 93 26.26 1.18 -2.15
CA ILE A 93 26.86 2.08 -3.12
C ILE A 93 28.10 1.44 -3.74
N ARG A 94 28.27 1.61 -5.06
CA ARG A 94 29.44 1.18 -5.83
C ARG A 94 29.95 2.34 -6.68
N ALA A 95 31.25 2.59 -6.61
CA ALA A 95 31.92 3.53 -7.50
C ALA A 95 32.56 2.78 -8.67
N ASN A 96 32.26 3.22 -9.90
CA ASN A 96 32.81 2.68 -11.14
C ASN A 96 33.54 3.78 -11.93
N TYR A 97 34.49 3.37 -12.77
CA TYR A 97 34.96 4.15 -13.91
C TYR A 97 34.69 3.42 -15.22
N ARG A 98 34.50 4.19 -16.31
CA ARG A 98 34.53 3.72 -17.70
C ARG A 98 35.48 4.57 -18.52
N VAL A 99 36.30 3.92 -19.33
CA VAL A 99 37.16 4.57 -20.32
C VAL A 99 37.09 3.78 -21.62
N LYS A 100 36.89 4.46 -22.74
CA LYS A 100 36.85 3.81 -24.06
C LYS A 100 38.26 3.63 -24.61
N GLU A 101 38.62 2.41 -24.99
CA GLU A 101 39.94 2.08 -25.52
C GLU A 101 39.89 1.18 -26.76
N GLN A 102 40.93 1.26 -27.59
CA GLN A 102 41.15 0.39 -28.74
C GLN A 102 42.41 -0.43 -28.50
N LEU A 103 42.25 -1.75 -28.35
CA LEU A 103 43.38 -2.68 -28.21
C LEU A 103 43.85 -3.18 -29.58
N ALA A 104 45.16 -3.38 -29.75
CA ALA A 104 45.76 -3.85 -31.01
C ALA A 104 45.33 -5.27 -31.42
N ARG A 105 44.72 -6.02 -30.49
CA ARG A 105 44.21 -7.39 -30.71
C ARG A 105 42.73 -7.44 -31.13
N LEU A 106 41.98 -6.35 -30.96
CA LEU A 106 40.53 -6.34 -31.17
C LEU A 106 40.16 -5.52 -32.42
N PRO A 107 39.11 -5.90 -33.17
CA PRO A 107 38.72 -5.20 -34.40
C PRO A 107 37.94 -3.89 -34.15
N SER A 108 37.45 -3.68 -32.93
CA SER A 108 36.62 -2.55 -32.52
C SER A 108 37.02 -2.05 -31.12
N PRO A 109 36.70 -0.79 -30.74
CA PRO A 109 36.92 -0.29 -29.39
C PRO A 109 36.05 -1.01 -28.35
N ILE A 110 36.52 -1.04 -27.11
CA ILE A 110 35.85 -1.58 -25.93
C ILE A 110 35.78 -0.53 -24.82
N GLU A 111 35.01 -0.80 -23.77
CA GLU A 111 35.08 -0.04 -22.51
C GLU A 111 35.91 -0.80 -21.49
N ALA A 112 36.97 -0.16 -20.98
CA ALA A 112 37.65 -0.57 -19.77
C ALA A 112 36.83 -0.08 -18.56
N ILE A 113 36.26 -1.04 -17.81
CA ILE A 113 35.45 -0.80 -16.62
C ILE A 113 36.22 -1.27 -15.39
N GLY A 114 36.23 -0.49 -14.32
CA GLY A 114 36.72 -0.94 -13.00
C GLY A 114 35.91 -0.31 -11.88
N TYR A 115 35.88 -0.96 -10.72
CA TYR A 115 34.95 -0.64 -9.64
C TYR A 115 35.55 -0.87 -8.25
N THR A 116 34.97 -0.18 -7.28
CA THR A 116 35.15 -0.44 -5.85
C THR A 116 33.82 -0.31 -5.10
N ASP A 117 33.66 -1.16 -4.08
CA ASP A 117 32.57 -1.16 -3.12
C ASP A 117 33.00 -0.52 -1.77
N SER A 118 34.24 -0.04 -1.67
CA SER A 118 34.79 0.57 -0.46
C SER A 118 34.57 2.08 -0.44
N ILE A 119 33.34 2.47 -0.06
CA ILE A 119 32.92 3.87 0.09
C ILE A 119 32.57 4.13 1.56
N THR A 120 32.93 5.30 2.09
CA THR A 120 32.54 5.76 3.44
C THR A 120 32.20 7.25 3.50
N GLY A 121 31.54 7.69 4.57
CA GLY A 121 31.16 9.08 4.80
C GLY A 121 29.65 9.24 4.75
N GLY A 122 29.13 10.30 4.12
CA GLY A 122 27.69 10.48 4.00
C GLY A 122 27.25 11.75 3.29
N ILE A 123 25.93 11.94 3.21
CA ILE A 123 25.25 13.15 2.72
C ILE A 123 24.30 13.60 3.82
N TYR A 124 24.38 14.86 4.24
CA TYR A 124 23.59 15.40 5.35
C TYR A 124 23.01 16.76 4.94
N ILE A 125 21.69 16.84 4.80
CA ILE A 125 20.98 17.97 4.19
C ILE A 125 20.12 18.65 5.26
N ASP A 126 20.18 19.98 5.36
CA ASP A 126 19.34 20.77 6.27
C ASP A 126 17.91 21.00 5.74
N ALA A 127 17.06 21.60 6.59
CA ALA A 127 15.66 21.89 6.28
C ALA A 127 15.46 22.88 5.10
N GLN A 128 16.53 23.48 4.57
CA GLN A 128 16.50 24.35 3.40
C GLN A 128 17.00 23.63 2.13
N GLY A 129 17.28 22.32 2.21
CA GLY A 129 17.83 21.54 1.10
C GLY A 129 19.34 21.71 0.92
N VAL A 130 20.04 22.32 1.88
CA VAL A 130 21.47 22.65 1.76
C VAL A 130 22.33 21.57 2.41
N PRO A 131 23.34 21.02 1.70
CA PRO A 131 24.31 20.09 2.30
C PRO A 131 25.14 20.75 3.39
N ASN A 132 25.23 20.11 4.55
CA ASN A 132 26.14 20.53 5.61
C ASN A 132 27.60 20.16 5.26
N LYS A 133 28.55 20.74 5.99
CA LYS A 133 30.02 20.56 5.81
C LYS A 133 30.53 19.10 5.91
N ASN A 134 29.77 18.20 6.52
CA ASN A 134 30.11 16.79 6.71
C ASN A 134 29.63 15.93 5.53
N SER A 135 28.91 16.50 4.55
CA SER A 135 28.45 15.81 3.33
C SER A 135 29.63 15.46 2.40
N ILE A 136 30.35 14.41 2.77
CA ILE A 136 31.61 14.00 2.15
C ILE A 136 31.55 12.52 1.82
N ILE A 137 31.72 12.19 0.54
CA ILE A 137 31.86 10.81 0.07
C ILE A 137 33.35 10.50 -0.10
N ASN A 138 33.83 9.47 0.60
CA ASN A 138 35.20 8.98 0.54
C ASN A 138 35.23 7.63 -0.18
N ILE A 139 36.08 7.47 -1.19
CA ILE A 139 36.17 6.26 -2.01
C ILE A 139 37.60 5.72 -1.89
N ASP A 140 37.79 4.49 -1.40
CA ASP A 140 39.10 3.85 -1.29
C ASP A 140 39.50 3.19 -2.62
N LEU A 141 40.39 3.87 -3.34
CA LEU A 141 40.91 3.43 -4.64
C LEU A 141 41.95 2.30 -4.51
N SER A 142 42.49 2.00 -3.31
CA SER A 142 43.42 0.88 -3.13
C SER A 142 42.76 -0.49 -3.33
N THR A 143 41.43 -0.52 -3.21
CA THR A 143 40.55 -1.68 -3.44
C THR A 143 39.98 -1.76 -4.86
N LEU A 144 40.31 -0.78 -5.73
CA LEU A 144 39.87 -0.72 -7.12
C LEU A 144 40.31 -1.97 -7.90
N LYS A 145 39.35 -2.58 -8.59
CA LYS A 145 39.54 -3.82 -9.36
C LYS A 145 38.83 -3.75 -10.71
N SER A 146 39.30 -4.54 -11.66
CA SER A 146 38.66 -4.76 -12.96
C SER A 146 38.69 -6.23 -13.36
N ASP A 147 38.22 -6.54 -14.56
CA ASP A 147 38.34 -7.86 -15.18
C ASP A 147 39.78 -8.19 -15.66
N GLU A 148 40.73 -7.25 -15.59
CA GLU A 148 42.14 -7.48 -15.95
C GLU A 148 43.12 -6.97 -14.87
N SER A 149 43.66 -7.92 -14.10
CA SER A 149 44.69 -7.72 -13.08
C SER A 149 45.89 -6.85 -13.50
N ARG A 150 46.28 -6.87 -14.79
CA ARG A 150 47.38 -6.04 -15.31
C ARG A 150 47.03 -4.56 -15.36
N ARG A 151 45.76 -4.23 -15.63
CA ARG A 151 45.23 -2.87 -15.59
C ARG A 151 45.17 -2.39 -14.15
N ASP A 152 44.72 -3.23 -13.22
CA ASP A 152 44.69 -2.90 -11.78
C ASP A 152 46.10 -2.60 -11.26
N ASN A 153 47.10 -3.43 -11.63
CA ASN A 153 48.51 -3.18 -11.29
C ASN A 153 49.08 -1.92 -11.97
N TYR A 154 48.63 -1.57 -13.17
CA TYR A 154 49.05 -0.34 -13.85
C TYR A 154 48.51 0.91 -13.15
N LEU A 155 47.21 0.92 -12.81
CA LEU A 155 46.53 2.04 -12.16
C LEU A 155 47.08 2.35 -10.74
N ARG A 156 47.63 1.35 -10.06
CA ARG A 156 48.33 1.52 -8.78
C ARG A 156 49.56 2.41 -8.85
N GLY A 157 50.39 2.22 -9.87
CA GLY A 157 51.67 2.92 -10.04
C GLY A 157 51.73 3.94 -11.17
N SER A 158 50.64 4.20 -11.88
CA SER A 158 50.56 5.09 -13.05
C SER A 158 49.13 5.52 -13.33
N SER A 159 48.94 6.63 -14.05
CA SER A 159 47.63 7.24 -14.37
C SER A 159 46.83 7.71 -13.15
N LEU A 160 46.29 6.78 -12.34
CA LEU A 160 45.61 7.09 -11.06
C LEU A 160 46.59 7.16 -9.87
N GLU A 161 47.75 6.49 -9.97
CA GLU A 161 48.75 6.35 -8.90
C GLU A 161 48.13 5.99 -7.52
N THR A 162 47.23 5.01 -7.46
CA THR A 162 46.46 4.72 -6.22
C THR A 162 47.32 4.32 -5.03
N ASP A 163 48.56 3.87 -5.22
CA ASP A 163 49.49 3.60 -4.11
C ASP A 163 49.98 4.89 -3.42
N LYS A 164 49.89 6.04 -4.11
CA LYS A 164 50.28 7.39 -3.65
C LYS A 164 49.06 8.26 -3.34
N PHE A 165 47.97 8.08 -4.08
CA PHE A 165 46.67 8.74 -3.87
C PHE A 165 45.56 7.69 -3.67
N PRO A 166 45.52 7.01 -2.51
CA PRO A 166 44.63 5.88 -2.28
C PRO A 166 43.15 6.24 -2.12
N LYS A 167 42.79 7.53 -2.17
CA LYS A 167 41.42 8.00 -1.98
C LYS A 167 40.99 8.98 -3.05
N ALA A 168 39.76 8.83 -3.52
CA ALA A 168 38.99 9.94 -4.06
C ALA A 168 38.05 10.48 -2.98
N VAL A 169 37.84 11.80 -2.96
CA VAL A 169 36.97 12.47 -1.98
C VAL A 169 36.06 13.45 -2.71
N PHE A 170 34.77 13.43 -2.43
CA PHE A 170 33.80 14.38 -2.97
C PHE A 170 33.10 15.11 -1.82
N GLU A 171 33.43 16.40 -1.64
CA GLU A 171 32.76 17.28 -0.68
C GLU A 171 31.58 17.96 -1.37
N ILE A 172 30.35 17.57 -1.02
CA ILE A 172 29.12 18.11 -1.60
C ILE A 172 28.92 19.53 -1.06
N ARG A 173 28.59 20.47 -1.95
CA ARG A 173 28.41 21.90 -1.63
C ARG A 173 26.98 22.38 -1.89
N GLU A 174 26.34 21.81 -2.90
CA GLU A 174 25.05 22.25 -3.42
C GLU A 174 24.34 21.06 -4.06
N ILE A 175 23.02 21.07 -3.96
CA ILE A 175 22.14 20.14 -4.65
C ILE A 175 21.18 20.97 -5.50
N ALA A 176 21.08 20.66 -6.79
CA ALA A 176 20.19 21.33 -7.72
C ALA A 176 19.18 20.34 -8.32
N GLY A 177 17.96 20.81 -8.63
CA GLY A 177 16.88 19.96 -9.13
C GLY A 177 16.26 19.03 -8.07
N PHE A 178 16.45 19.33 -6.79
CA PHE A 178 15.97 18.53 -5.66
C PHE A 178 14.89 19.30 -4.92
N ASP A 179 13.68 18.76 -4.92
CA ASP A 179 12.58 19.21 -4.07
C ASP A 179 12.43 18.25 -2.89
N LEU A 180 12.50 18.80 -1.68
CA LEU A 180 12.36 18.03 -0.44
C LEU A 180 10.96 17.42 -0.31
N SER A 181 9.93 18.09 -0.85
CA SER A 181 8.54 17.63 -0.79
C SER A 181 8.34 16.33 -1.58
N SER A 182 9.04 16.18 -2.71
CA SER A 182 9.05 14.98 -3.56
C SER A 182 9.66 13.73 -2.92
N LEU A 183 10.32 13.86 -1.75
CA LEU A 183 10.78 12.75 -0.90
C LEU A 183 9.82 12.42 0.26
N ILE A 184 8.81 13.25 0.49
CA ILE A 184 7.82 13.08 1.56
C ILE A 184 6.54 12.41 1.03
N THR A 185 6.36 12.40 -0.30
CA THR A 185 5.26 11.69 -0.99
C THR A 185 5.51 10.18 -1.06
N LEU A 186 4.47 9.38 -0.79
CA LEU A 186 4.51 7.91 -0.83
C LEU A 186 4.53 7.31 -2.24
N GLN A 187 4.29 8.13 -3.27
CA GLN A 187 4.29 7.70 -4.66
C GLN A 187 5.72 7.46 -5.17
N LYS A 188 5.88 6.45 -6.03
CA LYS A 188 7.14 6.18 -6.72
C LYS A 188 7.49 7.35 -7.64
N ASN A 189 8.53 8.09 -7.29
CA ASN A 189 8.96 9.27 -8.03
C ASN A 189 10.30 9.01 -8.71
N ASP A 190 10.29 8.96 -10.04
CA ASP A 190 11.50 9.07 -10.85
C ASP A 190 11.90 10.55 -10.97
N PHE A 191 13.11 10.91 -10.55
CA PHE A 191 13.59 12.29 -10.61
C PHE A 191 15.04 12.42 -11.08
N GLN A 192 15.36 13.62 -11.56
CA GLN A 192 16.69 14.01 -11.98
C GLN A 192 17.20 15.14 -11.09
N MET A 193 18.33 14.91 -10.43
CA MET A 193 18.99 15.90 -9.56
C MET A 193 20.47 16.03 -9.91
N GLN A 194 21.12 17.06 -9.37
CA GLN A 194 22.56 17.28 -9.53
C GLN A 194 23.24 17.47 -8.18
N LEU A 195 24.32 16.72 -7.93
CA LEU A 195 25.24 17.01 -6.81
C LEU A 195 26.41 17.83 -7.31
N ILE A 196 26.57 19.03 -6.77
CA ILE A 196 27.63 19.96 -7.11
C ILE A 196 28.60 20.03 -5.92
N GLY A 197 29.88 19.76 -6.16
CA GLY A 197 30.83 19.62 -5.08
C GLY A 197 32.29 19.66 -5.51
N ASP A 198 33.19 19.63 -4.53
CA ASP A 198 34.63 19.60 -4.74
C ASP A 198 35.12 18.16 -4.79
N LEU A 199 35.40 17.67 -6.01
CA LEU A 199 35.95 16.35 -6.25
C LEU A 199 37.48 16.40 -6.19
N THR A 200 38.09 15.52 -5.40
CA THR A 200 39.54 15.35 -5.30
C THR A 200 39.91 13.96 -5.78
N ILE A 201 40.74 13.89 -6.84
CA ILE A 201 41.30 12.67 -7.43
C ILE A 201 42.77 12.94 -7.74
N HIS A 202 43.65 11.96 -7.55
CA HIS A 202 45.08 12.08 -7.86
C HIS A 202 45.77 13.31 -7.19
N GLY A 203 45.27 13.69 -6.00
CA GLY A 203 45.75 14.85 -5.24
C GLY A 203 45.30 16.22 -5.77
N VAL A 204 44.53 16.27 -6.85
CA VAL A 204 44.01 17.51 -7.46
C VAL A 204 42.54 17.67 -7.13
N THR A 205 42.12 18.87 -6.71
CA THR A 205 40.71 19.19 -6.42
C THR A 205 40.10 20.06 -7.53
N LYS A 206 38.91 19.69 -8.02
CA LYS A 206 38.11 20.44 -8.99
C LYS A 206 36.64 20.46 -8.57
N ARG A 207 35.95 21.58 -8.77
CA ARG A 207 34.49 21.59 -8.67
C ARG A 207 33.88 20.82 -9.83
N LYS A 208 32.98 19.89 -9.52
CA LYS A 208 32.33 18.99 -10.47
C LYS A 208 30.85 18.83 -10.14
N THR A 209 30.08 18.49 -11.17
CA THR A 209 28.65 18.20 -11.11
C THR A 209 28.43 16.75 -11.49
N TRP A 210 27.80 15.99 -10.61
CA TRP A 210 27.24 14.68 -10.92
C TRP A 210 25.79 14.86 -11.32
N ASN A 211 25.38 14.29 -12.46
CA ASN A 211 23.96 14.13 -12.78
C ASN A 211 23.48 12.83 -12.15
N ILE A 212 22.33 12.86 -11.49
CA ILE A 212 21.70 11.69 -10.88
C ILE A 212 20.37 11.44 -11.56
N ASP A 213 20.19 10.21 -12.03
CA ASP A 213 18.90 9.62 -12.39
C ASP A 213 18.53 8.65 -11.27
N ALA A 214 17.44 8.90 -10.54
CA ALA A 214 17.05 8.09 -9.40
C ALA A 214 15.54 7.92 -9.28
N THR A 215 15.14 6.81 -8.68
CA THR A 215 13.79 6.48 -8.25
C THR A 215 13.75 6.55 -6.73
N TYR A 216 12.82 7.32 -6.18
CA TYR A 216 12.44 7.24 -4.77
C TYR A 216 11.20 6.37 -4.60
N GLU A 217 11.27 5.41 -3.68
CA GLU A 217 10.20 4.46 -3.37
C GLU A 217 10.41 3.93 -1.94
N LEU A 218 9.38 4.02 -1.09
CA LEU A 218 9.37 3.46 0.27
C LEU A 218 10.59 3.84 1.14
N GLY A 219 10.94 5.14 1.20
CA GLY A 219 12.07 5.64 1.99
C GLY A 219 13.46 5.35 1.39
N LYS A 220 13.53 4.56 0.30
CA LYS A 220 14.77 4.25 -0.40
C LYS A 220 14.93 5.12 -1.64
N LEU A 221 16.17 5.47 -1.93
CA LEU A 221 16.58 6.10 -3.16
C LEU A 221 17.50 5.15 -3.93
N LYS A 222 17.08 4.77 -5.13
CA LYS A 222 17.81 3.84 -5.99
C LYS A 222 18.09 4.49 -7.33
N GLY A 223 19.34 4.44 -7.78
CA GLY A 223 19.69 5.18 -8.98
C GLY A 223 21.15 5.09 -9.40
N LYS A 224 21.49 5.98 -10.33
CA LYS A 224 22.84 6.15 -10.86
C LYS A 224 23.24 7.61 -10.85
N ALA A 225 24.40 7.90 -10.30
CA ALA A 225 25.09 9.18 -10.52
C ALA A 225 26.10 9.00 -11.66
N SER A 226 26.26 9.98 -12.55
CA SER A 226 27.32 9.98 -13.55
C SER A 226 27.94 11.36 -13.78
N LEU A 227 29.23 11.37 -14.13
CA LEU A 227 29.91 12.53 -14.72
C LEU A 227 31.05 12.09 -15.64
N SER A 228 31.54 12.98 -16.49
CA SER A 228 32.70 12.73 -17.35
C SER A 228 33.68 13.91 -17.37
N PHE A 229 34.98 13.64 -17.53
CA PHE A 229 36.04 14.64 -17.68
C PHE A 229 37.26 14.08 -18.44
N PRO A 230 38.12 14.93 -19.03
CA PRO A 230 39.42 14.51 -19.58
C PRO A 230 40.43 14.20 -18.47
N PHE A 231 41.39 13.32 -18.73
CA PHE A 231 42.38 12.89 -17.72
C PHE A 231 43.17 14.07 -17.13
N SER A 232 43.43 15.09 -17.95
CA SER A 232 44.14 16.31 -17.55
C SER A 232 43.45 17.14 -16.46
N ASP A 233 42.16 16.96 -16.21
CA ASP A 233 41.46 17.70 -15.15
C ASP A 233 42.00 17.38 -13.75
N PHE A 234 42.63 16.22 -13.57
CA PHE A 234 43.21 15.76 -12.31
C PHE A 234 44.71 15.46 -12.42
N ASP A 235 45.40 16.10 -13.38
CA ASP A 235 46.81 15.87 -13.70
C ASP A 235 47.16 14.38 -13.95
N MET A 236 46.19 13.58 -14.42
CA MET A 236 46.38 12.17 -14.71
C MET A 236 46.91 11.98 -16.14
N ASP A 237 47.81 11.02 -16.32
CA ASP A 237 48.29 10.61 -17.64
C ASP A 237 47.30 9.62 -18.29
N ILE A 238 46.98 9.84 -19.57
CA ILE A 238 46.27 8.85 -20.39
C ILE A 238 47.12 7.56 -20.46
N PRO A 239 46.56 6.36 -20.20
CA PRO A 239 47.29 5.09 -20.26
C PRO A 239 48.00 4.85 -21.60
N LYS A 240 49.30 4.58 -21.56
CA LYS A 240 50.17 4.37 -22.75
C LYS A 240 50.93 3.06 -22.64
N LEU A 241 50.34 1.98 -23.17
CA LEU A 241 50.93 0.64 -23.21
C LEU A 241 51.03 0.14 -24.66
N PHE A 242 52.07 -0.62 -24.99
CA PHE A 242 52.41 -1.00 -26.38
C PHE A 242 51.34 -1.81 -27.14
N PHE A 243 50.34 -2.35 -26.43
CA PHE A 243 49.23 -3.12 -26.97
C PHE A 243 47.92 -2.31 -27.08
N ILE A 244 47.93 -1.05 -26.67
CA ILE A 244 46.82 -0.09 -26.79
C ILE A 244 47.10 0.80 -28.01
N ILE A 245 46.15 0.90 -28.94
CA ILE A 245 46.23 1.79 -30.11
C ILE A 245 45.83 3.22 -29.71
N SER A 246 44.75 3.36 -28.95
CA SER A 246 44.23 4.64 -28.48
C SER A 246 43.35 4.47 -27.25
N VAL A 247 43.34 5.47 -26.38
CA VAL A 247 42.38 5.64 -25.29
C VAL A 247 41.67 6.98 -25.52
N GLU A 248 40.37 7.05 -25.29
CA GLU A 248 39.63 8.31 -25.33
C GLU A 248 40.06 9.19 -24.14
N ASP A 249 40.36 10.47 -24.39
CA ASP A 249 40.65 11.46 -23.33
C ASP A 249 39.37 11.93 -22.64
N LYS A 250 38.60 10.96 -22.15
CA LYS A 250 37.37 11.13 -21.40
C LYS A 250 37.18 9.89 -20.53
N ILE A 251 37.31 10.07 -19.23
CA ILE A 251 36.88 9.10 -18.23
C ILE A 251 35.48 9.47 -17.77
N THR A 252 34.59 8.48 -17.68
CA THR A 252 33.29 8.61 -17.04
C THR A 252 33.37 7.94 -15.68
N LEU A 253 32.90 8.61 -14.63
CA LEU A 253 32.68 8.01 -13.33
C LEU A 253 31.19 7.76 -13.13
N GLU A 254 30.86 6.65 -12.50
CA GLU A 254 29.47 6.27 -12.16
C GLU A 254 29.39 5.87 -10.69
N LEU A 255 28.32 6.26 -10.00
CA LEU A 255 27.93 5.68 -8.72
C LEU A 255 26.63 4.90 -8.94
N ASP A 256 26.64 3.57 -8.76
CA ASP A 256 25.40 2.80 -8.63
C ASP A 256 25.02 2.78 -7.15
N PHE A 257 23.76 3.05 -6.80
CA PHE A 257 23.36 3.11 -5.39
C PHE A 257 21.91 2.66 -5.15
N ASP A 258 21.68 2.14 -3.93
CA ASP A 258 20.39 1.71 -3.38
C ASP A 258 20.47 1.96 -1.86
N VAL A 259 19.91 3.09 -1.42
CA VAL A 259 20.19 3.69 -0.10
C VAL A 259 18.91 4.06 0.62
N LEU A 260 18.88 3.85 1.94
CA LEU A 260 17.80 4.30 2.81
C LEU A 260 18.06 5.76 3.24
N LEU A 261 17.05 6.62 3.10
CA LEU A 261 17.09 7.97 3.63
C LEU A 261 16.70 7.95 5.11
N SER A 262 17.54 8.50 5.98
CA SER A 262 17.22 8.72 7.39
C SER A 262 16.74 10.17 7.60
N LEU A 263 15.71 10.35 8.43
CA LEU A 263 15.09 11.65 8.69
C LEU A 263 15.26 12.06 10.16
N ASP A 264 15.76 13.26 10.45
CA ASP A 264 15.77 13.82 11.82
C ASP A 264 14.37 14.37 12.15
N THR A 265 13.72 13.75 13.13
CA THR A 265 12.32 13.97 13.49
C THR A 265 12.09 15.14 14.44
N THR A 266 13.11 15.98 14.69
CA THR A 266 13.01 17.14 15.60
C THR A 266 12.51 18.43 14.96
N ILE A 267 12.24 18.44 13.65
CA ILE A 267 11.71 19.60 12.92
C ILE A 267 10.24 19.36 12.55
N ASP A 268 9.37 20.22 13.05
CA ASP A 268 7.90 20.16 12.89
C ASP A 268 7.48 20.51 11.46
N LEU A 269 7.45 19.48 10.61
CA LEU A 269 6.69 19.46 9.36
C LEU A 269 5.33 18.86 9.70
N THR A 270 4.30 19.69 9.65
CA THR A 270 3.06 19.46 10.40
C THR A 270 2.26 18.22 9.96
N SER A 271 1.86 17.43 10.96
CA SER A 271 0.90 16.31 10.97
C SER A 271 1.43 14.87 10.74
N LYS A 272 1.07 13.98 11.68
CA LYS A 272 1.53 12.60 11.94
C LYS A 272 3.06 12.45 12.14
N SER A 273 3.42 11.97 13.34
CA SER A 273 4.81 11.75 13.75
C SER A 273 5.42 10.55 13.05
N ILE A 274 6.39 10.80 12.16
CA ILE A 274 7.13 9.79 11.37
C ILE A 274 7.65 8.58 12.19
N PRO A 275 8.07 8.66 13.47
CA PRO A 275 8.44 7.47 14.26
C PRO A 275 7.33 6.43 14.40
N GLN A 276 6.07 6.86 14.45
CA GLN A 276 4.92 5.96 14.52
C GLN A 276 4.64 5.33 13.14
N PHE A 277 4.70 6.14 12.07
CA PHE A 277 4.60 5.67 10.69
C PHE A 277 5.73 4.71 10.25
N ILE A 278 6.97 4.93 10.69
CA ILE A 278 8.10 4.02 10.42
C ILE A 278 7.97 2.74 11.25
N SER A 279 7.40 2.78 12.46
CA SER A 279 7.05 1.56 13.19
C SER A 279 5.99 0.77 12.42
N GLU A 280 4.90 1.44 12.02
CA GLU A 280 3.82 0.89 11.19
C GLU A 280 4.34 0.36 9.84
N GLN A 281 5.39 0.95 9.23
CA GLN A 281 5.99 0.50 7.98
C GLN A 281 7.09 -0.58 8.10
N ILE A 282 7.77 -0.69 9.24
CA ILE A 282 8.67 -1.82 9.52
C ILE A 282 7.85 -3.07 9.83
N ASP A 283 6.70 -2.91 10.49
CA ASP A 283 5.68 -3.96 10.55
C ASP A 283 5.04 -4.18 9.16
N ALA A 284 4.89 -3.13 8.33
CA ALA A 284 4.41 -3.26 6.94
C ALA A 284 5.33 -3.99 5.94
N ASN A 285 6.51 -4.47 6.35
CA ASN A 285 7.40 -5.28 5.48
C ASN A 285 7.64 -6.70 6.01
N LYS A 286 6.83 -7.14 6.98
CA LYS A 286 6.62 -8.56 7.31
C LYS A 286 5.44 -9.06 6.46
N PRO A 287 5.29 -10.37 6.18
CA PRO A 287 4.09 -10.90 5.50
C PRO A 287 2.76 -10.56 6.23
N ASN A 288 2.84 -10.18 7.51
CA ASN A 288 1.69 -9.75 8.31
C ASN A 288 1.24 -8.31 8.02
N SER A 289 1.95 -7.57 7.16
CA SER A 289 1.75 -6.15 6.84
C SER A 289 0.39 -5.78 6.26
N LEU A 290 0.03 -6.53 5.23
CA LEU A 290 -1.26 -6.51 4.55
C LEU A 290 -2.38 -6.60 5.59
N TYR A 291 -2.19 -7.48 6.58
CA TYR A 291 -3.13 -7.80 7.64
C TYR A 291 -2.99 -6.94 8.91
N THR A 292 -2.06 -5.98 8.97
CA THR A 292 -1.98 -5.01 10.09
C THR A 292 -2.39 -3.60 9.69
N ASN A 293 -2.16 -3.20 8.43
CA ASN A 293 -2.24 -1.80 8.04
C ASN A 293 -3.50 -1.43 7.26
N ALA A 294 -4.29 -2.41 6.82
CA ALA A 294 -5.52 -2.18 6.07
C ALA A 294 -6.70 -1.71 6.95
N TRP A 295 -6.68 -1.99 8.26
CA TRP A 295 -7.82 -1.82 9.16
C TRP A 295 -8.17 -0.35 9.45
N LEU A 296 -9.45 -0.04 9.29
CA LEU A 296 -10.05 1.24 9.66
C LEU A 296 -10.67 1.13 11.06
N CYS A 297 -10.90 2.26 11.73
CA CYS A 297 -11.45 2.32 13.10
C CYS A 297 -10.62 1.60 14.19
N ALA A 298 -9.33 1.35 13.93
CA ALA A 298 -8.39 0.71 14.87
C ALA A 298 -7.64 1.67 15.82
N ASP A 299 -7.88 2.99 15.71
CA ASP A 299 -7.27 4.04 16.53
C ASP A 299 -8.15 4.44 17.74
N ASP A 300 -7.56 5.08 18.76
CA ASP A 300 -8.26 5.81 19.85
C ASP A 300 -9.24 6.92 19.36
N LYS A 301 -9.31 7.17 18.05
CA LYS A 301 -10.24 8.08 17.41
C LYS A 301 -11.56 7.36 17.14
N THR A 302 -12.49 7.48 18.09
CA THR A 302 -13.88 7.08 17.91
C THR A 302 -14.49 7.76 16.68
N VAL A 303 -14.79 6.98 15.64
CA VAL A 303 -15.70 7.38 14.57
C VAL A 303 -17.11 7.04 15.04
N LEU A 304 -18.00 8.03 14.98
CA LEU A 304 -19.41 7.91 15.34
C LEU A 304 -20.22 8.15 14.06
N VAL A 305 -21.21 7.30 13.81
CA VAL A 305 -22.03 7.33 12.59
C VAL A 305 -23.52 7.22 12.93
N ASP A 306 -24.34 7.74 12.03
CA ASP A 306 -25.80 7.73 12.10
C ASP A 306 -26.42 6.59 11.27
N ASP A 307 -27.60 6.13 11.66
CA ASP A 307 -28.46 5.30 10.81
C ASP A 307 -29.56 6.19 10.22
N LEU A 308 -29.34 6.61 8.97
CA LEU A 308 -30.20 7.53 8.23
C LEU A 308 -31.62 6.98 8.00
N SER A 309 -31.89 5.72 8.36
CA SER A 309 -33.23 5.11 8.37
C SER A 309 -34.09 5.54 9.56
N THR A 310 -33.51 6.11 10.62
CA THR A 310 -34.24 6.48 11.84
C THR A 310 -34.73 7.93 11.81
N GLN A 311 -35.19 8.44 12.96
CA GLN A 311 -35.65 9.84 13.11
C GLN A 311 -34.84 10.59 14.18
N ILE A 312 -33.81 9.96 14.74
CA ILE A 312 -33.05 10.45 15.87
C ILE A 312 -31.59 10.15 15.56
N GLU A 313 -30.79 11.20 15.34
CA GLU A 313 -29.34 11.09 15.14
C GLU A 313 -28.73 10.16 16.20
N GLU A 314 -28.31 8.97 15.77
CA GLU A 314 -27.61 7.99 16.56
C GLU A 314 -26.10 8.28 16.58
N THR A 315 -25.38 7.60 17.47
CA THR A 315 -23.92 7.72 17.56
C THR A 315 -23.31 6.34 17.68
N TRP A 316 -23.53 5.51 16.67
CA TRP A 316 -23.01 4.15 16.62
C TRP A 316 -21.49 4.18 16.45
N LYS A 317 -20.77 3.38 17.23
CA LYS A 317 -19.30 3.36 17.20
C LYS A 317 -18.78 2.40 16.13
N CYS A 318 -18.09 2.91 15.12
CA CYS A 318 -17.15 2.10 14.34
C CYS A 318 -15.93 1.78 15.21
N TYR A 319 -15.58 0.50 15.34
CA TYR A 319 -14.44 0.05 16.12
C TYR A 319 -13.92 -1.28 15.63
N VAL A 320 -12.60 -1.35 15.49
CA VAL A 320 -11.83 -2.56 15.21
C VAL A 320 -10.70 -2.65 16.23
N ASP A 321 -10.38 -3.87 16.66
CA ASP A 321 -9.19 -4.22 17.44
C ASP A 321 -8.60 -5.50 16.85
N ILE A 322 -7.27 -5.53 16.69
CA ILE A 322 -6.58 -6.62 15.99
C ILE A 322 -5.51 -7.27 16.88
N GLU A 323 -5.61 -8.59 17.05
CA GLU A 323 -4.59 -9.40 17.68
C GLU A 323 -3.90 -10.27 16.61
N LEU A 324 -2.66 -9.92 16.29
CA LEU A 324 -1.83 -10.65 15.32
C LEU A 324 -1.15 -11.86 15.97
N SER A 325 -1.23 -13.01 15.30
CA SER A 325 -0.54 -14.25 15.65
C SER A 325 0.53 -14.62 14.60
N ASP A 326 1.11 -15.83 14.72
CA ASP A 326 2.06 -16.36 13.72
C ASP A 326 1.39 -16.81 12.42
N ASP A 327 0.07 -17.11 12.42
CA ASP A 327 -0.66 -17.70 11.27
C ASP A 327 -1.98 -16.97 10.92
N SER A 328 -2.41 -16.02 11.74
CA SER A 328 -3.74 -15.41 11.67
C SER A 328 -3.77 -14.02 12.30
N VAL A 329 -4.74 -13.19 11.89
CA VAL A 329 -5.20 -12.01 12.65
C VAL A 329 -6.58 -12.30 13.21
N VAL A 330 -6.73 -12.10 14.51
CA VAL A 330 -8.03 -12.08 15.18
C VAL A 330 -8.55 -10.64 15.18
N VAL A 331 -9.74 -10.42 14.62
CA VAL A 331 -10.35 -9.10 14.45
C VAL A 331 -11.59 -8.99 15.32
N THR A 332 -11.52 -8.23 16.40
CA THR A 332 -12.67 -7.88 17.22
C THR A 332 -13.29 -6.59 16.68
N SER A 333 -14.60 -6.55 16.46
CA SER A 333 -15.25 -5.36 15.88
C SER A 333 -16.68 -5.18 16.35
N THR A 334 -17.21 -3.95 16.22
CA THR A 334 -18.61 -3.61 16.51
C THR A 334 -19.59 -3.90 15.39
N GLY A 335 -19.12 -4.23 14.18
CA GLY A 335 -19.99 -4.47 13.02
C GLY A 335 -20.65 -3.21 12.45
N ILE A 336 -20.15 -2.03 12.80
CA ILE A 336 -20.64 -0.71 12.36
C ILE A 336 -19.60 -0.08 11.42
N PRO A 337 -20.01 0.48 10.26
CA PRO A 337 -19.09 1.10 9.30
C PRO A 337 -18.56 2.46 9.77
N ASN A 338 -17.55 2.99 9.08
CA ASN A 338 -16.97 4.32 9.34
C ASN A 338 -17.71 5.47 8.63
N HIS A 339 -18.87 5.20 8.05
CA HIS A 339 -19.72 6.15 7.34
C HIS A 339 -21.17 6.04 7.83
N ASP A 340 -21.98 7.09 7.63
CA ASP A 340 -23.42 7.01 7.93
C ASP A 340 -24.09 6.03 6.96
N PHE A 341 -25.01 5.22 7.47
CA PHE A 341 -25.56 4.08 6.76
C PHE A 341 -27.07 4.03 6.82
N GLN A 342 -27.68 3.07 6.13
CA GLN A 342 -29.12 2.83 6.15
C GLN A 342 -29.37 1.35 6.49
N SER A 343 -30.00 1.09 7.64
CA SER A 343 -30.53 -0.22 8.02
C SER A 343 -31.58 -0.79 7.04
N GLY A 344 -32.28 0.07 6.30
CA GLY A 344 -33.34 -0.35 5.36
C GLY A 344 -34.53 -1.03 6.04
N LEU A 345 -35.30 -1.82 5.27
CA LEU A 345 -36.52 -2.49 5.76
C LEU A 345 -36.30 -3.50 6.89
N GLY A 346 -35.08 -4.05 7.02
CA GLY A 346 -34.73 -5.08 8.00
C GLY A 346 -34.48 -4.58 9.43
N CYS A 347 -34.60 -3.26 9.64
CA CYS A 347 -34.27 -2.47 10.83
C CYS A 347 -34.17 -3.20 12.20
N CYS A 348 -33.17 -2.92 13.02
CA CYS A 348 -32.18 -1.83 12.92
C CYS A 348 -30.83 -2.35 13.42
N ALA A 349 -29.74 -1.90 12.80
CA ALA A 349 -28.39 -2.24 13.21
C ALA A 349 -28.13 -1.85 14.68
N GLU A 350 -27.33 -2.66 15.37
CA GLU A 350 -26.83 -2.37 16.72
C GLU A 350 -25.33 -2.70 16.76
N GLU A 351 -24.59 -2.16 17.73
CA GLU A 351 -23.20 -2.60 17.97
C GLU A 351 -23.17 -4.09 18.39
N VAL A 352 -22.60 -4.94 17.52
CA VAL A 352 -22.45 -6.38 17.73
C VAL A 352 -20.97 -6.70 17.95
N ASN A 353 -20.65 -7.37 19.05
CA ASN A 353 -19.27 -7.78 19.34
C ASN A 353 -18.89 -9.05 18.54
N TYR A 354 -18.34 -8.86 17.35
CA TYR A 354 -17.79 -9.93 16.50
C TYR A 354 -16.36 -10.29 16.89
N GLN A 355 -15.92 -11.51 16.51
CA GLN A 355 -14.53 -11.95 16.60
C GLN A 355 -14.18 -12.81 15.39
N TRP A 356 -13.62 -12.20 14.35
CA TRP A 356 -13.23 -12.88 13.12
C TRP A 356 -11.80 -13.41 13.20
N ILE A 357 -11.50 -14.45 12.43
CA ILE A 357 -10.15 -15.01 12.30
C ILE A 357 -9.78 -15.05 10.82
N ILE A 358 -8.75 -14.27 10.43
CA ILE A 358 -8.28 -14.18 9.05
C ILE A 358 -6.88 -14.81 8.94
N PRO A 359 -6.68 -15.86 8.11
CA PRO A 359 -5.35 -16.44 7.87
C PRO A 359 -4.38 -15.43 7.23
N THR A 360 -3.16 -15.30 7.76
CA THR A 360 -2.15 -14.34 7.23
C THR A 360 -1.23 -14.93 6.17
N ASN A 361 -1.29 -16.24 5.96
CA ASN A 361 -0.51 -16.95 4.94
C ASN A 361 -1.44 -17.80 4.04
N PRO A 362 -2.37 -17.16 3.30
CA PRO A 362 -3.34 -17.85 2.46
C PRO A 362 -2.63 -18.73 1.43
N GLN A 363 -3.11 -19.96 1.26
CA GLN A 363 -2.57 -20.93 0.31
C GLN A 363 -3.63 -21.25 -0.73
N ILE A 364 -3.27 -21.15 -2.01
CA ILE A 364 -4.10 -21.65 -3.11
C ILE A 364 -4.37 -23.14 -2.90
N ASN A 365 -5.64 -23.51 -2.94
CA ASN A 365 -6.12 -24.88 -2.85
C ASN A 365 -6.42 -25.42 -4.27
N GLU A 366 -6.12 -26.70 -4.53
CA GLU A 366 -6.43 -27.33 -5.84
C GLU A 366 -7.95 -27.56 -6.03
N THR A 367 -8.73 -27.47 -4.96
CA THR A 367 -10.20 -27.62 -4.99
C THR A 367 -10.85 -26.40 -4.37
N ILE A 368 -11.59 -25.68 -5.18
CA ILE A 368 -12.41 -24.53 -4.80
C ILE A 368 -13.46 -24.93 -3.75
N THR A 369 -13.70 -24.07 -2.77
CA THR A 369 -14.77 -24.22 -1.76
C THR A 369 -15.82 -23.13 -1.98
N MET A 370 -17.07 -23.48 -2.26
CA MET A 370 -18.14 -22.48 -2.42
C MET A 370 -18.31 -21.65 -1.14
N ALA A 371 -18.48 -20.34 -1.29
CA ALA A 371 -18.87 -19.47 -0.19
C ALA A 371 -20.37 -19.65 0.12
N PRO A 372 -20.82 -19.38 1.36
CA PRO A 372 -22.25 -19.33 1.68
C PRO A 372 -23.05 -18.42 0.75
N ASP A 373 -24.13 -18.93 0.14
CA ASP A 373 -25.05 -18.13 -0.68
C ASP A 373 -25.67 -16.96 0.10
N ARG A 374 -25.90 -17.17 1.40
CA ARG A 374 -26.43 -16.23 2.39
C ARG A 374 -25.55 -16.25 3.65
N GLY A 375 -25.39 -15.09 4.29
CA GLY A 375 -24.57 -14.93 5.48
C GLY A 375 -23.12 -14.56 5.14
N ALA A 376 -22.28 -14.39 6.18
CA ALA A 376 -20.96 -13.81 6.01
C ALA A 376 -20.01 -14.71 5.19
N VAL A 377 -19.29 -14.07 4.25
CA VAL A 377 -18.26 -14.68 3.38
C VAL A 377 -16.89 -14.01 3.52
N ALA A 378 -16.89 -12.78 3.99
CA ALA A 378 -15.70 -11.97 4.23
C ALA A 378 -16.01 -10.91 5.29
N ILE A 379 -14.98 -10.18 5.71
CA ILE A 379 -15.15 -8.93 6.46
C ILE A 379 -14.53 -7.77 5.72
N THR A 380 -15.12 -6.60 5.90
CA THR A 380 -14.52 -5.33 5.51
C THR A 380 -13.40 -4.91 6.46
N VAL A 381 -12.59 -3.94 6.04
CA VAL A 381 -11.54 -3.34 6.90
C VAL A 381 -12.10 -2.50 8.06
N THR A 382 -13.40 -2.21 8.09
CA THR A 382 -14.13 -1.62 9.25
C THR A 382 -14.71 -2.68 10.19
N GLY A 383 -14.56 -3.98 9.87
CA GLY A 383 -15.10 -5.09 10.66
C GLY A 383 -16.58 -5.42 10.42
N VAL A 384 -17.22 -4.73 9.47
CA VAL A 384 -18.58 -5.07 8.99
C VAL A 384 -18.52 -6.33 8.12
N PRO A 385 -19.44 -7.31 8.29
CA PRO A 385 -19.55 -8.46 7.39
C PRO A 385 -19.82 -8.07 5.93
N ILE A 386 -19.22 -8.83 5.02
CA ILE A 386 -19.66 -8.94 3.62
C ILE A 386 -20.44 -10.26 3.51
N PHE A 387 -21.63 -10.22 2.93
CA PHE A 387 -22.47 -11.40 2.75
C PHE A 387 -22.35 -11.99 1.34
N GLY A 388 -22.75 -13.26 1.20
CA GLY A 388 -22.97 -13.88 -0.10
C GLY A 388 -24.07 -13.16 -0.89
N PRO A 389 -24.13 -13.33 -2.22
CA PRO A 389 -24.94 -12.49 -3.12
C PRO A 389 -26.46 -12.70 -3.00
N GLU A 390 -26.94 -13.69 -2.24
CA GLU A 390 -28.35 -13.84 -1.93
C GLU A 390 -28.71 -13.23 -0.57
N GLU A 391 -29.93 -12.75 -0.48
CA GLU A 391 -30.55 -12.30 0.77
C GLU A 391 -31.78 -13.16 1.10
N GLY A 392 -32.28 -13.16 2.34
CA GLY A 392 -33.57 -13.74 2.69
C GLY A 392 -34.69 -12.95 1.98
N PRO A 393 -35.40 -13.55 1.01
CA PRO A 393 -35.89 -14.95 1.03
C PRO A 393 -35.32 -15.88 -0.07
N GLY A 394 -34.25 -15.47 -0.74
CA GLY A 394 -33.61 -16.06 -1.93
C GLY A 394 -33.60 -15.06 -3.08
N GLY A 395 -32.76 -15.29 -4.08
CA GLY A 395 -32.55 -14.33 -5.18
C GLY A 395 -31.39 -13.38 -4.92
N ASP A 396 -30.84 -12.83 -6.00
CA ASP A 396 -29.71 -11.91 -5.99
C ASP A 396 -30.14 -10.54 -5.43
N ALA A 397 -29.53 -10.16 -4.30
CA ALA A 397 -29.89 -8.96 -3.56
C ALA A 397 -29.61 -7.66 -4.34
N VAL A 398 -28.58 -7.68 -5.19
CA VAL A 398 -28.05 -6.53 -5.92
C VAL A 398 -28.75 -6.37 -7.26
N ALA A 399 -29.06 -7.48 -7.93
CA ALA A 399 -29.95 -7.48 -9.10
C ALA A 399 -31.34 -6.92 -8.75
N LEU A 400 -31.86 -7.20 -7.55
CA LEU A 400 -33.07 -6.57 -7.02
C LEU A 400 -32.90 -5.06 -6.80
N HIS A 401 -31.81 -4.62 -6.18
CA HIS A 401 -31.51 -3.19 -6.01
C HIS A 401 -31.42 -2.42 -7.35
N PHE A 402 -31.01 -3.09 -8.44
CA PHE A 402 -31.00 -2.52 -9.80
C PHE A 402 -32.24 -2.86 -10.65
N ASP A 403 -33.39 -3.17 -10.03
CA ASP A 403 -34.69 -3.41 -10.68
C ASP A 403 -34.71 -4.53 -11.76
N TYR A 404 -33.82 -5.54 -11.69
CA TYR A 404 -33.84 -6.67 -12.64
C TYR A 404 -35.07 -7.58 -12.46
N PHE A 405 -35.66 -7.58 -11.26
CA PHE A 405 -36.88 -8.32 -10.95
C PHE A 405 -37.73 -7.62 -9.88
N GLU A 406 -39.04 -7.92 -9.87
CA GLU A 406 -39.94 -7.52 -8.78
C GLU A 406 -39.96 -8.62 -7.70
N GLU A 407 -39.63 -8.27 -6.45
CA GLU A 407 -39.62 -9.20 -5.31
C GLU A 407 -41.02 -9.35 -4.70
N ASP A 408 -41.60 -10.56 -4.78
CA ASP A 408 -42.97 -10.86 -4.34
C ASP A 408 -43.07 -11.74 -3.07
N ARG A 409 -41.93 -12.20 -2.53
CA ARG A 409 -41.83 -13.10 -1.36
C ARG A 409 -41.56 -12.29 -0.08
N GLN A 410 -40.49 -11.49 -0.06
CA GLN A 410 -40.13 -10.56 1.03
C GLN A 410 -39.25 -9.42 0.48
N PRO A 411 -39.72 -8.17 0.44
CA PRO A 411 -38.92 -7.05 -0.05
C PRO A 411 -37.77 -6.74 0.89
N ILE A 412 -36.63 -6.37 0.31
CA ILE A 412 -35.45 -5.82 0.98
C ILE A 412 -35.15 -4.44 0.39
N GLU A 413 -34.30 -3.67 1.05
CA GLU A 413 -33.87 -2.35 0.60
C GLU A 413 -32.38 -2.20 0.94
N ILE A 414 -31.53 -2.26 -0.08
CA ILE A 414 -30.10 -1.97 0.06
C ILE A 414 -29.91 -0.46 -0.03
N GLY A 415 -29.29 0.12 0.99
CA GLY A 415 -29.09 1.55 1.13
C GLY A 415 -27.72 2.03 0.67
N VAL A 416 -27.25 3.14 1.26
CA VAL A 416 -25.94 3.74 1.00
C VAL A 416 -24.82 2.69 0.93
N CYS A 417 -24.02 2.77 -0.12
CA CYS A 417 -22.81 1.97 -0.31
C CYS A 417 -23.01 0.45 -0.39
N GLY A 418 -24.23 0.02 -0.72
CA GLY A 418 -24.52 -1.40 -0.96
C GLY A 418 -24.68 -2.26 0.30
N GLY A 419 -24.92 -1.62 1.45
CA GLY A 419 -25.22 -2.29 2.72
C GLY A 419 -26.66 -2.12 3.21
N HIS A 420 -27.08 -3.02 4.10
CA HIS A 420 -28.34 -2.93 4.86
C HIS A 420 -28.28 -3.76 6.15
N SER A 421 -29.38 -3.80 6.92
CA SER A 421 -29.44 -4.54 8.19
C SER A 421 -30.35 -5.77 8.14
N ALA A 422 -29.92 -6.84 8.81
CA ALA A 422 -30.75 -8.00 9.15
C ALA A 422 -31.06 -7.99 10.65
N GLY A 423 -31.97 -7.12 11.09
CA GLY A 423 -32.08 -6.75 12.50
C GLY A 423 -30.80 -6.05 12.95
N ALA A 424 -30.21 -6.48 14.07
CA ALA A 424 -28.97 -5.90 14.62
C ALA A 424 -27.74 -5.99 13.70
N TYR A 425 -27.76 -6.83 12.66
CA TYR A 425 -26.58 -7.18 11.86
C TYR A 425 -26.52 -6.37 10.55
N PHE A 426 -25.79 -5.25 10.55
CA PHE A 426 -25.44 -4.53 9.33
C PHE A 426 -24.39 -5.32 8.52
N HIS A 427 -24.51 -5.31 7.19
CA HIS A 427 -23.62 -6.03 6.27
C HIS A 427 -23.73 -5.50 4.83
N TYR A 428 -22.72 -5.77 4.00
CA TYR A 428 -22.68 -5.38 2.58
C TYR A 428 -23.01 -6.55 1.63
N HIS A 429 -23.67 -6.21 0.52
CA HIS A 429 -23.98 -7.09 -0.62
C HIS A 429 -23.30 -6.63 -1.92
N PHE A 430 -23.05 -5.32 -2.09
CA PHE A 430 -22.23 -4.79 -3.17
C PHE A 430 -21.42 -3.57 -2.73
N ASP A 431 -20.54 -3.08 -3.60
CA ASP A 431 -19.77 -1.85 -3.44
C ASP A 431 -18.88 -1.83 -2.18
N ALA A 432 -19.36 -1.35 -1.04
CA ALA A 432 -18.59 -1.11 0.18
C ALA A 432 -17.37 -0.14 0.02
N ASN A 433 -17.09 0.41 -1.17
CA ASN A 433 -15.87 1.20 -1.39
C ASN A 433 -15.93 2.59 -0.74
N CYS A 434 -17.14 3.09 -0.42
CA CYS A 434 -17.35 4.37 0.28
C CYS A 434 -16.60 4.47 1.62
N MET A 435 -16.19 3.35 2.24
CA MET A 435 -15.42 3.40 3.49
C MET A 435 -14.06 4.11 3.33
N HIS A 436 -13.58 4.26 2.09
CA HIS A 436 -12.39 5.05 1.73
C HIS A 436 -12.73 6.44 1.17
N TRP A 437 -14.01 6.78 1.06
CA TRP A 437 -14.48 8.08 0.59
C TRP A 437 -14.61 9.05 1.77
N HIS A 438 -14.00 10.22 1.64
CA HIS A 438 -13.92 11.22 2.69
C HIS A 438 -14.32 12.59 2.13
N PRO A 439 -15.64 12.90 2.09
CA PRO A 439 -16.17 14.13 1.51
C PRO A 439 -16.02 15.37 2.40
N GLU A 440 -15.35 15.29 3.56
CA GLU A 440 -15.31 16.36 4.55
C GLU A 440 -14.77 17.68 3.97
N GLY A 441 -15.59 18.74 4.06
CA GLY A 441 -15.26 20.06 3.52
C GLY A 441 -15.59 20.26 2.03
N THR A 442 -16.08 19.24 1.32
CA THR A 442 -16.63 19.38 -0.04
C THR A 442 -18.06 19.92 -0.04
N GLY A 443 -18.82 19.69 1.04
CA GLY A 443 -20.25 20.01 1.15
C GLY A 443 -21.18 18.94 0.55
N LEU A 444 -20.65 17.74 0.32
CA LEU A 444 -21.40 16.50 0.05
C LEU A 444 -21.58 15.72 1.37
N ASP A 445 -22.69 15.01 1.48
CA ASP A 445 -23.00 14.11 2.60
C ASP A 445 -22.93 12.63 2.15
N TRP A 446 -23.06 11.66 3.06
CA TRP A 446 -22.92 10.23 2.71
C TRP A 446 -23.96 9.72 1.69
N GLU A 447 -25.13 10.34 1.61
CA GLU A 447 -26.15 10.06 0.59
C GLU A 447 -25.74 10.49 -0.83
N ASP A 448 -24.73 11.36 -0.99
CA ASP A 448 -24.17 11.77 -2.29
C ASP A 448 -23.13 10.77 -2.84
N TRP A 449 -22.86 9.66 -2.14
CA TRP A 449 -21.97 8.60 -2.63
C TRP A 449 -22.55 7.91 -3.89
N ASP A 450 -21.77 7.89 -4.97
CA ASP A 450 -22.06 7.11 -6.17
C ASP A 450 -20.76 6.46 -6.66
N TYR A 451 -20.70 5.13 -6.58
CA TYR A 451 -19.55 4.32 -7.02
C TYR A 451 -19.14 4.57 -8.48
N ARG A 452 -19.99 5.17 -9.32
CA ARG A 452 -19.70 5.50 -10.73
C ARG A 452 -18.96 6.83 -10.90
N THR A 453 -18.94 7.69 -9.89
CA THR A 453 -18.37 9.05 -9.97
C THR A 453 -17.47 9.44 -8.80
N SER A 454 -17.59 8.77 -7.65
CA SER A 454 -16.86 9.09 -6.42
C SER A 454 -15.62 8.22 -6.20
N LEU A 455 -15.41 7.17 -7.01
CA LEU A 455 -14.17 6.40 -7.08
C LEU A 455 -13.10 7.12 -7.91
N ASP A 456 -11.84 7.10 -7.43
CA ASP A 456 -10.71 7.52 -8.26
C ASP A 456 -10.34 6.40 -9.25
N THR A 457 -10.58 6.66 -10.53
CA THR A 457 -10.31 5.71 -11.63
C THR A 457 -8.88 5.79 -12.16
N SER A 458 -8.01 6.59 -11.53
CA SER A 458 -6.62 6.81 -11.92
C SER A 458 -5.59 6.10 -11.04
N GLU A 459 -6.02 5.46 -9.95
CA GLU A 459 -5.19 4.65 -9.05
C GLU A 459 -5.73 3.23 -8.85
N HIS A 460 -4.88 2.34 -8.30
CA HIS A 460 -5.32 1.02 -7.88
C HIS A 460 -6.24 1.20 -6.67
N SER A 461 -7.41 0.56 -6.67
CA SER A 461 -8.35 0.63 -5.54
C SER A 461 -7.70 0.11 -4.25
N PRO A 462 -8.07 0.66 -3.08
CA PRO A 462 -7.62 0.16 -1.79
C PRO A 462 -8.24 -1.19 -1.44
N ILE A 463 -7.70 -1.83 -0.40
CA ILE A 463 -8.28 -3.01 0.24
C ILE A 463 -9.58 -2.60 0.94
N ILE A 464 -10.70 -3.22 0.57
CA ILE A 464 -11.98 -3.03 1.26
C ILE A 464 -12.24 -4.11 2.31
N GLY A 465 -11.56 -5.25 2.24
CA GLY A 465 -11.78 -6.36 3.17
C GLY A 465 -10.85 -7.56 2.98
N PHE A 466 -11.14 -8.63 3.74
CA PHE A 466 -10.47 -9.93 3.66
C PHE A 466 -11.49 -11.06 3.64
N ALA A 467 -11.32 -11.98 2.70
CA ALA A 467 -12.07 -13.23 2.67
C ALA A 467 -11.62 -14.18 3.78
N PHE A 468 -12.49 -15.10 4.19
CA PHE A 468 -12.18 -16.04 5.28
C PHE A 468 -11.07 -17.05 4.96
N ASP A 469 -10.63 -17.16 3.70
CA ASP A 469 -9.44 -17.94 3.32
C ASP A 469 -8.12 -17.16 3.42
N GLY A 470 -8.19 -15.88 3.78
CA GLY A 470 -7.05 -14.99 4.00
C GLY A 470 -6.70 -14.11 2.80
N PHE A 471 -7.29 -14.30 1.62
CA PHE A 471 -6.98 -13.39 0.50
C PHE A 471 -7.67 -12.03 0.66
N PRO A 472 -7.00 -10.91 0.32
CA PRO A 472 -7.59 -9.58 0.37
C PRO A 472 -8.68 -9.40 -0.69
N ILE A 473 -9.57 -8.45 -0.44
CA ILE A 473 -10.61 -7.98 -1.36
C ILE A 473 -10.31 -6.51 -1.67
N TYR A 474 -10.06 -6.19 -2.93
CA TYR A 474 -9.83 -4.82 -3.38
C TYR A 474 -11.10 -4.25 -4.03
N GLY A 475 -11.14 -2.92 -4.17
CA GLY A 475 -12.14 -2.26 -5.02
C GLY A 475 -12.02 -2.61 -6.51
N PRO A 476 -12.85 -2.02 -7.38
CA PRO A 476 -13.00 -2.39 -8.79
C PRO A 476 -11.82 -2.04 -9.70
N TYR A 477 -10.88 -1.18 -9.28
CA TYR A 477 -9.76 -0.74 -10.13
C TYR A 477 -8.46 -1.45 -9.75
N GLY A 478 -7.82 -2.07 -10.73
CA GLY A 478 -6.57 -2.82 -10.58
C GLY A 478 -5.56 -2.51 -11.69
N TRP A 479 -4.43 -3.21 -11.70
CA TRP A 479 -3.39 -3.01 -12.72
C TRP A 479 -3.39 -4.08 -13.82
N ASP A 480 -3.29 -3.62 -15.07
CA ASP A 480 -2.99 -4.49 -16.21
C ASP A 480 -1.51 -4.95 -16.22
N SER A 481 -1.16 -5.82 -17.18
CA SER A 481 0.22 -6.32 -17.34
C SER A 481 1.30 -5.26 -17.63
N TYR A 482 0.91 -4.01 -17.89
CA TYR A 482 1.77 -2.85 -18.13
C TYR A 482 1.72 -1.83 -16.98
N LYS A 483 0.98 -2.11 -15.90
CA LYS A 483 0.68 -1.20 -14.78
C LYS A 483 -0.16 0.03 -15.16
N ASN A 484 -1.00 -0.07 -16.20
CA ASN A 484 -2.10 0.87 -16.38
C ASN A 484 -3.23 0.50 -15.40
N VAL A 485 -3.91 1.50 -14.85
CA VAL A 485 -5.13 1.29 -14.06
C VAL A 485 -6.29 0.98 -15.01
N ILE A 486 -7.03 -0.09 -14.70
CA ILE A 486 -8.21 -0.57 -15.43
C ILE A 486 -9.32 -0.95 -14.45
N GLU A 487 -10.58 -0.86 -14.88
CA GLU A 487 -11.71 -1.51 -14.20
C GLU A 487 -11.55 -3.03 -14.41
N ILE A 488 -11.43 -3.79 -13.31
CA ILE A 488 -11.33 -5.25 -13.31
C ILE A 488 -12.76 -5.81 -13.33
N THR A 489 -13.12 -6.45 -14.43
CA THR A 489 -14.51 -6.84 -14.70
C THR A 489 -14.79 -8.30 -14.36
N SER A 490 -16.01 -8.57 -13.90
CA SER A 490 -16.46 -9.93 -13.64
C SER A 490 -16.59 -10.76 -14.92
N SER A 491 -16.24 -12.04 -14.83
CA SER A 491 -16.46 -13.04 -15.88
C SER A 491 -17.84 -13.74 -15.81
N TYR A 492 -18.78 -13.24 -15.00
CA TYR A 492 -20.14 -13.76 -14.92
C TYR A 492 -21.14 -12.96 -15.77
N ARG A 493 -22.21 -13.63 -16.22
CA ARG A 493 -23.40 -12.96 -16.78
C ARG A 493 -24.67 -13.72 -16.43
N LEU A 494 -25.82 -13.08 -16.67
CA LEU A 494 -27.12 -13.75 -16.57
C LEU A 494 -27.23 -14.87 -17.62
N LYS A 495 -27.77 -16.00 -17.19
CA LYS A 495 -28.25 -17.05 -18.10
C LYS A 495 -29.39 -16.49 -18.95
N LYS A 496 -29.53 -17.06 -20.15
CA LYS A 496 -30.59 -16.65 -21.07
C LYS A 496 -31.98 -16.88 -20.44
N ASP A 497 -32.82 -15.84 -20.49
CA ASP A 497 -34.19 -15.80 -19.95
C ASP A 497 -34.26 -15.80 -18.39
N SER A 498 -33.12 -15.62 -17.70
CA SER A 498 -33.00 -15.37 -16.25
C SER A 498 -32.88 -13.88 -15.92
N ASN A 499 -33.04 -13.51 -14.64
CA ASN A 499 -32.96 -12.10 -14.19
C ASN A 499 -32.47 -11.90 -12.74
N GLY A 500 -31.89 -12.92 -12.10
CA GLY A 500 -31.38 -12.84 -10.72
C GLY A 500 -32.41 -13.24 -9.67
N TYR A 501 -33.69 -13.38 -10.02
CA TYR A 501 -34.73 -13.88 -9.10
C TYR A 501 -34.43 -15.30 -8.58
N GLY A 502 -33.77 -16.11 -9.42
CA GLY A 502 -33.27 -17.45 -9.09
C GLY A 502 -31.99 -17.47 -8.25
N GLY A 503 -31.41 -16.31 -7.92
CA GLY A 503 -30.19 -16.21 -7.11
C GLY A 503 -28.96 -16.65 -7.90
N ILE A 504 -28.02 -17.34 -7.24
CA ILE A 504 -26.77 -17.81 -7.88
C ILE A 504 -27.07 -18.72 -9.09
N ASP A 505 -28.17 -19.47 -9.04
CA ASP A 505 -28.63 -20.36 -10.12
C ASP A 505 -29.00 -19.63 -11.42
N ASP A 506 -29.19 -18.30 -11.41
CA ASP A 506 -29.45 -17.48 -12.60
C ASP A 506 -28.17 -17.00 -13.32
N TRP A 507 -26.99 -17.18 -12.72
CA TRP A 507 -25.71 -16.67 -13.25
C TRP A 507 -24.84 -17.78 -13.85
N GLU A 508 -24.08 -17.48 -14.91
CA GLU A 508 -23.07 -18.38 -15.49
C GLU A 508 -21.69 -17.71 -15.59
N TYR A 509 -20.64 -18.43 -15.18
CA TYR A 509 -19.25 -18.07 -15.43
C TYR A 509 -18.89 -18.35 -16.89
N ILE A 510 -18.24 -17.40 -17.54
CA ILE A 510 -17.77 -17.49 -18.92
C ILE A 510 -16.29 -17.09 -18.94
N GLU A 511 -15.40 -18.09 -19.09
CA GLU A 511 -13.94 -17.88 -19.14
C GLU A 511 -13.55 -16.82 -20.18
N GLY A 512 -12.88 -15.75 -19.74
CA GLY A 512 -12.44 -14.65 -20.58
C GLY A 512 -13.56 -13.72 -21.07
N LEU A 513 -14.71 -13.71 -20.38
CA LEU A 513 -15.73 -12.66 -20.56
C LEU A 513 -15.23 -11.34 -19.98
N GLY A 514 -14.80 -11.37 -18.72
CA GLY A 514 -14.10 -10.29 -18.03
C GLY A 514 -12.69 -10.71 -17.64
N ASP A 515 -12.21 -10.17 -16.52
CA ASP A 515 -10.84 -10.31 -16.03
C ASP A 515 -10.71 -11.30 -14.87
N THR A 516 -11.80 -11.55 -14.12
CA THR A 516 -11.80 -12.44 -12.94
C THR A 516 -12.05 -13.92 -13.27
N ASP A 517 -11.68 -14.79 -12.35
CA ASP A 517 -11.93 -16.24 -12.37
C ASP A 517 -13.33 -16.64 -11.85
N GLU A 518 -13.59 -17.94 -11.72
CA GLU A 518 -14.85 -18.47 -11.19
C GLU A 518 -15.12 -18.16 -9.69
N CYS A 519 -14.15 -17.66 -8.94
CA CYS A 519 -14.37 -17.15 -7.58
C CYS A 519 -14.49 -15.63 -7.51
N ASN A 520 -14.39 -14.94 -8.65
CA ASN A 520 -14.31 -13.49 -8.79
C ASN A 520 -13.03 -12.88 -8.21
N GLY A 521 -11.92 -13.62 -8.34
CA GLY A 521 -10.58 -13.12 -8.04
C GLY A 521 -9.64 -13.10 -9.25
N ILE A 522 -8.45 -12.58 -9.03
CA ILE A 522 -7.38 -12.44 -10.02
C ILE A 522 -6.01 -12.56 -9.34
N SER A 523 -4.99 -13.03 -10.07
CA SER A 523 -3.59 -12.95 -9.62
C SER A 523 -2.86 -11.84 -10.36
N SER A 524 -2.64 -10.70 -9.71
CA SER A 524 -1.93 -9.55 -10.29
C SER A 524 -1.16 -8.76 -9.20
N PRO A 525 -0.19 -7.90 -9.60
CA PRO A 525 0.48 -6.97 -8.69
C PRO A 525 -0.47 -6.00 -8.02
N THR A 526 -0.31 -5.78 -6.72
CA THR A 526 -1.05 -4.78 -5.93
C THR A 526 -0.07 -3.78 -5.27
N PRO A 527 -0.53 -2.66 -4.69
CA PRO A 527 0.35 -1.70 -4.00
C PRO A 527 1.14 -2.33 -2.85
N GLU A 528 0.52 -3.21 -2.08
CA GLU A 528 1.12 -3.90 -0.92
C GLU A 528 1.97 -5.11 -1.34
N VAL A 529 1.63 -5.76 -2.46
CA VAL A 529 2.36 -6.94 -2.98
C VAL A 529 2.77 -6.72 -4.44
N PRO A 530 3.87 -5.97 -4.71
CA PRO A 530 4.28 -5.59 -6.07
C PRO A 530 4.70 -6.76 -6.98
N ASP A 531 5.03 -7.92 -6.41
CA ASP A 531 5.34 -9.16 -7.13
C ASP A 531 4.07 -9.96 -7.51
N GLY A 532 2.91 -9.59 -6.96
CA GLY A 532 1.61 -10.23 -7.21
C GLY A 532 1.08 -11.05 -6.05
N ILE A 533 -0.24 -10.99 -5.86
CA ILE A 533 -1.01 -11.86 -4.96
C ILE A 533 -2.33 -12.23 -5.62
N TYR A 534 -2.87 -13.41 -5.31
CA TYR A 534 -4.27 -13.71 -5.58
C TYR A 534 -5.17 -12.84 -4.68
N HIS A 535 -6.20 -12.23 -5.24
CA HIS A 535 -7.15 -11.40 -4.49
C HIS A 535 -8.53 -11.36 -5.15
N TYR A 536 -9.55 -11.11 -4.35
CA TYR A 536 -10.92 -10.91 -4.82
C TYR A 536 -11.17 -9.45 -5.19
N VAL A 537 -12.20 -9.22 -6.01
CA VAL A 537 -12.48 -7.91 -6.62
C VAL A 537 -13.90 -7.47 -6.29
N SER A 538 -14.07 -6.23 -5.84
CA SER A 538 -15.38 -5.60 -5.74
C SER A 538 -15.87 -5.19 -7.13
N SER A 539 -16.42 -6.14 -7.88
CA SER A 539 -16.75 -5.97 -9.30
C SER A 539 -18.05 -5.18 -9.50
N ILE A 540 -17.95 -3.96 -10.05
CA ILE A 540 -19.12 -3.16 -10.44
C ILE A 540 -19.81 -3.76 -11.67
N ARG A 541 -19.02 -4.18 -12.67
CA ARG A 541 -19.51 -4.67 -13.97
C ARG A 541 -18.93 -6.01 -14.36
N ASN A 542 -19.61 -6.69 -15.27
CA ASN A 542 -19.03 -7.78 -16.06
C ASN A 542 -18.40 -7.26 -17.37
N GLY A 543 -17.70 -8.13 -18.09
CA GLY A 543 -17.07 -7.79 -19.37
C GLY A 543 -18.03 -7.43 -20.53
N GLU A 544 -19.34 -7.65 -20.37
CA GLU A 544 -20.38 -7.18 -21.31
C GLU A 544 -20.93 -5.78 -20.93
N GLY A 545 -20.54 -5.25 -19.76
CA GLY A 545 -20.97 -3.95 -19.22
C GLY A 545 -22.27 -3.99 -18.40
N GLU A 546 -22.78 -5.19 -18.11
CA GLU A 546 -23.89 -5.45 -17.19
C GLU A 546 -23.39 -5.51 -15.73
N ILE A 547 -24.26 -5.80 -14.76
CA ILE A 547 -23.88 -5.82 -13.33
C ILE A 547 -22.85 -6.93 -13.01
N GLY A 548 -21.86 -6.59 -12.17
CA GLY A 548 -20.71 -7.42 -11.87
C GLY A 548 -20.92 -8.47 -10.78
N PHE A 549 -21.94 -9.32 -10.87
CA PHE A 549 -22.10 -10.49 -10.00
C PHE A 549 -20.79 -11.30 -9.97
N PRO A 550 -20.33 -11.86 -8.84
CA PRO A 550 -20.92 -11.96 -7.50
C PRO A 550 -20.61 -10.76 -6.58
N TYR A 551 -20.19 -9.62 -7.13
CA TYR A 551 -19.91 -8.35 -6.44
C TYR A 551 -18.71 -8.34 -5.48
N PHE A 552 -18.34 -9.47 -4.88
CA PHE A 552 -17.11 -9.64 -4.09
C PHE A 552 -16.45 -10.99 -4.42
N LEU A 553 -17.01 -12.10 -3.91
CA LEU A 553 -16.55 -13.46 -4.19
C LEU A 553 -17.71 -14.46 -4.18
N LEU A 554 -17.64 -15.49 -5.04
CA LEU A 554 -18.59 -16.61 -5.05
C LEU A 554 -18.03 -17.86 -4.35
N CYS A 555 -16.71 -17.97 -4.28
CA CYS A 555 -16.02 -19.09 -3.68
C CYS A 555 -14.64 -18.72 -3.16
N TYR A 556 -14.07 -19.62 -2.37
CA TYR A 556 -12.71 -19.54 -1.85
C TYR A 556 -11.76 -20.32 -2.75
N HIS A 557 -10.78 -19.61 -3.30
CA HIS A 557 -9.61 -20.18 -3.96
C HIS A 557 -8.58 -20.72 -2.94
N GLY A 558 -8.65 -20.28 -1.68
CA GLY A 558 -7.86 -20.79 -0.57
C GLY A 558 -8.58 -21.82 0.32
N ILE A 559 -8.24 -21.82 1.61
CA ILE A 559 -8.85 -22.67 2.64
C ILE A 559 -9.54 -21.76 3.66
N PRO A 560 -10.89 -21.66 3.68
CA PRO A 560 -11.60 -20.73 4.55
C PRO A 560 -11.60 -21.17 6.03
N GLU A 561 -11.46 -20.19 6.91
CA GLU A 561 -11.66 -20.34 8.36
C GLU A 561 -13.16 -20.49 8.67
N GLN A 562 -13.58 -21.74 8.83
CA GLN A 562 -15.00 -22.12 8.91
C GLN A 562 -15.69 -21.62 10.18
N SER A 563 -14.96 -21.25 11.24
CA SER A 563 -15.56 -20.69 12.46
C SER A 563 -16.15 -19.29 12.26
N ASN A 564 -15.80 -18.60 11.17
CA ASN A 564 -16.41 -17.33 10.80
C ASN A 564 -17.85 -17.47 10.25
N PHE A 565 -18.21 -18.62 9.65
CA PHE A 565 -19.53 -18.80 9.00
C PHE A 565 -20.74 -18.75 9.95
N ASP A 566 -20.54 -19.06 11.23
CA ASP A 566 -21.61 -19.02 12.24
C ASP A 566 -21.85 -17.58 12.78
N GLN A 567 -21.06 -16.60 12.35
CA GLN A 567 -21.18 -15.19 12.75
C GLN A 567 -22.00 -14.37 11.75
N GLY A 568 -22.55 -13.23 12.19
CA GLY A 568 -23.38 -12.34 11.36
C GLY A 568 -24.89 -12.60 11.40
N GLY A 569 -25.34 -13.63 12.12
CA GLY A 569 -26.77 -13.94 12.28
C GLY A 569 -27.35 -14.71 11.09
N THR A 570 -27.47 -16.03 11.23
CA THR A 570 -28.16 -16.86 10.24
C THR A 570 -29.65 -16.53 10.23
N GLN A 571 -30.15 -15.95 9.12
CA GLN A 571 -31.55 -15.58 9.02
C GLN A 571 -32.49 -16.81 9.06
N GLN A 572 -33.17 -16.96 10.19
CA GLN A 572 -34.59 -17.33 10.16
C GLN A 572 -35.38 -16.04 10.04
N GLY A 573 -35.99 -15.80 8.87
CA GLY A 573 -36.73 -14.56 8.59
C GLY A 573 -37.86 -14.27 9.59
N PRO A 574 -38.29 -12.99 9.70
CA PRO A 574 -39.21 -12.55 10.73
C PRO A 574 -40.58 -13.23 10.63
N PRO A 575 -41.22 -13.59 11.76
CA PRO A 575 -42.53 -14.23 11.74
C PRO A 575 -43.61 -13.24 11.30
N LEU A 576 -44.37 -13.62 10.27
CA LEU A 576 -45.53 -12.88 9.74
C LEU A 576 -46.40 -12.28 10.85
N ARG A 577 -46.51 -10.95 10.83
CA ARG A 577 -47.12 -10.12 11.88
C ARG A 577 -48.66 -10.21 11.88
N ASN A 578 -49.20 -11.36 12.29
CA ASN A 578 -50.63 -11.52 12.50
C ASN A 578 -51.05 -10.99 13.89
N GLN A 579 -52.07 -10.13 13.89
CA GLN A 579 -52.72 -9.65 15.11
C GLN A 579 -53.35 -10.82 15.87
N MET A 580 -53.04 -10.99 17.16
CA MET A 580 -54.00 -11.21 18.26
C MET A 580 -53.29 -11.41 19.60
N GLN A 581 -53.94 -10.99 20.69
CA GLN A 581 -53.43 -11.10 22.06
C GLN A 581 -53.35 -12.57 22.52
N GLY A 582 -52.22 -13.03 23.07
CA GLY A 582 -52.14 -14.40 23.61
C GLY A 582 -50.82 -14.86 24.26
N ASN A 583 -50.69 -14.64 25.58
CA ASN A 583 -49.95 -15.45 26.58
C ASN A 583 -48.44 -15.80 26.33
N PRO A 584 -47.46 -15.27 27.12
CA PRO A 584 -46.01 -15.36 26.82
C PRO A 584 -45.28 -16.73 26.91
N ASN A 585 -45.96 -17.87 26.93
CA ASN A 585 -45.38 -19.14 27.43
C ASN A 585 -45.42 -20.34 26.45
N ARG A 586 -45.01 -20.14 25.20
CA ARG A 586 -44.55 -21.22 24.29
C ARG A 586 -43.43 -20.73 23.34
N ARG A 587 -42.17 -20.96 23.70
CA ARG A 587 -41.08 -21.06 22.70
C ARG A 587 -41.30 -22.35 21.91
N SER A 588 -41.20 -22.32 20.59
CA SER A 588 -41.11 -23.54 19.78
C SER A 588 -39.74 -24.16 19.99
N GLN A 589 -39.66 -25.20 20.81
CA GLN A 589 -38.45 -26.02 20.89
C GLN A 589 -38.29 -26.79 19.58
N SER A 590 -37.10 -26.70 18.97
CA SER A 590 -36.66 -27.65 17.96
C SER A 590 -36.76 -29.07 18.52
N PRO A 591 -37.11 -30.09 17.72
CA PRO A 591 -37.20 -31.47 18.21
C PRO A 591 -35.86 -31.91 18.83
N ASP A 592 -35.91 -32.59 19.98
CA ASP A 592 -34.69 -33.09 20.63
C ASP A 592 -34.25 -34.41 20.00
N PHE A 593 -33.16 -34.35 19.22
CA PHE A 593 -32.57 -35.51 18.55
C PHE A 593 -31.64 -36.35 19.47
N THR A 594 -31.48 -36.01 20.75
CA THR A 594 -30.57 -36.72 21.68
C THR A 594 -30.95 -38.20 21.84
N GLU A 595 -32.25 -38.51 21.95
CA GLU A 595 -32.72 -39.90 22.07
C GLU A 595 -32.52 -40.69 20.75
N ALA A 596 -32.71 -40.04 19.60
CA ALA A 596 -32.52 -40.64 18.28
C ALA A 596 -31.04 -41.00 18.04
N ALA A 597 -30.12 -40.08 18.33
CA ALA A 597 -28.68 -40.31 18.20
C ALA A 597 -28.20 -41.43 19.14
N SER A 598 -28.69 -41.43 20.39
CA SER A 598 -28.39 -42.48 21.37
C SER A 598 -28.84 -43.89 20.94
N LYS A 599 -29.96 -44.01 20.22
CA LYS A 599 -30.43 -45.30 19.67
C LYS A 599 -29.55 -45.83 18.54
N LEU A 600 -28.96 -44.94 17.74
CA LEU A 600 -27.99 -45.27 16.69
C LEU A 600 -26.56 -45.47 17.21
N GLY A 601 -26.28 -45.10 18.46
CA GLY A 601 -24.93 -45.16 19.04
C GLY A 601 -23.96 -44.08 18.53
N ILE A 602 -24.49 -43.00 17.94
CA ILE A 602 -23.72 -41.87 17.40
C ILE A 602 -23.98 -40.59 18.20
N SER A 603 -23.17 -39.55 17.98
CA SER A 603 -23.42 -38.23 18.57
C SER A 603 -24.60 -37.52 17.88
N GLN A 604 -25.22 -36.58 18.60
CA GLN A 604 -26.29 -35.74 18.05
C GLN A 604 -25.80 -34.90 16.86
N LYS A 605 -24.53 -34.49 16.84
CA LYS A 605 -23.92 -33.76 15.72
C LYS A 605 -23.78 -34.63 14.47
N GLU A 606 -23.37 -35.89 14.61
CA GLU A 606 -23.29 -36.84 13.50
C GLU A 606 -24.68 -37.15 12.92
N LEU A 607 -25.70 -37.35 13.77
CA LEU A 607 -27.07 -37.55 13.30
C LEU A 607 -27.60 -36.32 12.54
N LEU A 608 -27.43 -35.11 13.09
CA LEU A 608 -27.88 -33.88 12.43
C LEU A 608 -27.13 -33.63 11.11
N SER A 609 -25.82 -33.89 11.07
CA SER A 609 -25.00 -33.76 9.86
C SER A 609 -25.46 -34.72 8.75
N ALA A 610 -25.82 -35.96 9.11
CA ALA A 610 -26.36 -36.92 8.15
C ALA A 610 -27.77 -36.58 7.67
N LEU A 611 -28.62 -36.01 8.54
CA LEU A 611 -30.00 -35.59 8.20
C LEU A 611 -30.06 -34.36 7.30
N GLY A 612 -29.03 -33.52 7.32
CA GLY A 612 -28.97 -32.28 6.54
C GLY A 612 -29.90 -31.18 7.06
N GLY A 613 -30.10 -30.15 6.24
CA GLY A 613 -31.01 -29.05 6.55
C GLY A 613 -32.49 -29.47 6.59
N PRO A 614 -33.37 -28.68 7.22
CA PRO A 614 -34.81 -28.95 7.19
C PRO A 614 -35.41 -28.61 5.81
N PRO A 615 -36.23 -29.48 5.19
CA PRO A 615 -36.66 -30.81 5.67
C PRO A 615 -35.57 -31.88 5.49
N PRO A 616 -35.38 -32.77 6.49
CA PRO A 616 -34.27 -33.72 6.49
C PRO A 616 -34.37 -34.76 5.37
N ASP A 617 -33.23 -35.04 4.72
CA ASP A 617 -33.09 -36.04 3.67
C ASP A 617 -32.86 -37.43 4.30
N LEU A 618 -33.96 -38.16 4.53
CA LEU A 618 -33.92 -39.45 5.21
C LEU A 618 -33.31 -40.56 4.35
N GLU A 619 -33.44 -40.46 3.03
CA GLU A 619 -32.83 -41.37 2.06
C GLU A 619 -31.28 -41.24 2.12
N LYS A 620 -30.74 -40.02 2.05
CA LYS A 620 -29.29 -39.76 2.14
C LYS A 620 -28.72 -40.00 3.54
N ALA A 621 -29.46 -39.65 4.58
CA ALA A 621 -29.08 -39.93 5.97
C ALA A 621 -28.93 -41.43 6.24
N ALA A 622 -29.81 -42.26 5.69
CA ALA A 622 -29.74 -43.71 5.81
C ALA A 622 -28.46 -44.27 5.18
N GLU A 623 -28.10 -43.79 3.99
CA GLU A 623 -26.86 -44.18 3.29
C GLU A 623 -25.61 -43.77 4.07
N VAL A 624 -25.55 -42.50 4.54
CA VAL A 624 -24.41 -41.97 5.31
C VAL A 624 -24.21 -42.68 6.65
N LEU A 625 -25.30 -43.00 7.35
CA LEU A 625 -25.26 -43.65 8.66
C LEU A 625 -25.20 -45.18 8.58
N GLY A 626 -25.35 -45.77 7.38
CA GLY A 626 -25.34 -47.22 7.18
C GLY A 626 -26.53 -47.97 7.80
N VAL A 627 -27.67 -47.28 7.97
CA VAL A 627 -28.91 -47.82 8.59
C VAL A 627 -30.07 -47.82 7.61
N SER A 628 -31.21 -48.39 8.00
CA SER A 628 -32.39 -48.38 7.12
C SER A 628 -33.20 -47.08 7.25
N ILE A 629 -33.84 -46.66 6.15
CA ILE A 629 -34.72 -45.47 6.13
C ILE A 629 -35.88 -45.64 7.13
N ASP A 630 -36.41 -46.85 7.28
CA ASP A 630 -37.51 -47.13 8.22
C ASP A 630 -37.05 -47.03 9.68
N GLU A 631 -35.83 -47.44 9.99
CA GLU A 631 -35.21 -47.28 11.31
C GLU A 631 -35.00 -45.80 11.68
N LEU A 632 -34.56 -44.97 10.73
CA LEU A 632 -34.53 -43.51 10.91
C LEU A 632 -35.94 -42.92 11.12
N ARG A 633 -36.94 -43.37 10.35
CA ARG A 633 -38.34 -42.91 10.49
C ARG A 633 -38.98 -43.28 11.83
N GLU A 634 -38.57 -44.37 12.48
CA GLU A 634 -39.08 -44.75 13.80
C GLU A 634 -38.46 -43.96 14.97
N ILE A 635 -37.21 -43.50 14.83
CA ILE A 635 -36.48 -42.83 15.92
C ILE A 635 -36.46 -41.30 15.82
N ILE A 636 -36.65 -40.73 14.63
CA ILE A 636 -36.66 -39.28 14.43
C ILE A 636 -37.94 -38.67 15.03
N PRO A 637 -37.83 -37.68 15.92
CA PRO A 637 -38.99 -37.03 16.51
C PRO A 637 -39.80 -36.27 15.44
N LEU A 638 -41.04 -36.71 15.20
CA LEU A 638 -41.97 -36.00 14.31
C LEU A 638 -42.22 -34.57 14.82
N PRO A 639 -42.32 -33.57 13.92
CA PRO A 639 -42.60 -32.20 14.32
C PRO A 639 -43.94 -32.12 15.09
N PRO A 640 -44.03 -31.29 16.14
CA PRO A 640 -45.26 -31.14 16.90
C PRO A 640 -46.38 -30.66 15.98
N ARG A 641 -47.49 -31.43 15.92
CA ARG A 641 -48.69 -31.02 15.18
C ARG A 641 -49.17 -29.67 15.74
N ARG A 642 -49.13 -28.64 14.89
CA ARG A 642 -49.65 -27.30 15.19
C ARG A 642 -51.18 -27.34 15.32
#